data_AF-A0A9D5TAP4-F1
#
_entry.id   AF-A0A9D5TAP4-F1
#
_cell.length_a   1.000
_cell.length_b   1.000
_cell.length_c   1.000
_cell.angle_alpha   90.00
_cell.angle_beta   90.00
_cell.angle_gamma   90.00
#
_symmetry.space_group_name_H-M   'P 1'
#
loop_
_entity.id
_entity.type
_entity.pdbx_description
1 polymer ?
#
loop_
_entity_poly.entity_id
_entity_poly.type
_entity_poly.pdbx_seq_one_letter_code
_entity_poly.pdbx_strand_id
1 'polypeptide(L)'
;MLFRRKNSMKKHTKVLSIILAIIILISAVPLTASAETVNGVCGENVTWTLDTETGVLKIEGTGQMNSYEAEVGYYAPWRFYRESIKSVEVAENVTSIGCEAFSGCYNLTSIKLPDSITYIPEMAFLGCSSLASITIPDNVTFIGNYAFCYCENLTSITIPDSVTSIGYRTFEGCEKLTSITIPDSVTYIGVGVFSACNSLTSITVDENNESYSSDEDGVLYNKEKSELIQYPVGNERKSYAISQNVTSIGDRAFEGCEKLSSVTIPDSIISIGDWAFSNCDNLTIITIPYSVASIGDYAFYSCDNLTSITIPYSVTSIGDHAFSYCDSLISITIPDSVTYIGSDAFYGAGYYEDSSNWENNVLYIGKHLIKAKEALSGAYKIKQGTKSIASDAFSYCDNLTSITIPDSVTSIGDRAFSGCEKLSSITIPGSVTSIGDSAFSSCDNLTSITIPDSVTSIGEAAFSQCKNLTSITIPDSVTSIGEYTFSYCKNLTSITIPGSVTSIGDSAFLYCENLTSVTICEGVTSIGEEAFCRCKNLTSITIPGSVTSIGDRAFIVCENLTSVTICEGVTSIGDRAFEECEKLSSVTIPDSVTSIDRMAFYECKNLTSITIPYSVTYIGSNAFYDTGYYNNSSNWENNVLYIGKYLIEANESLSGDYEIKQGTKLISNSAFYDCESLTSITIPDSVTSIGEEAFCRCENLTSITVDENNESYSSDKDGVLYNKEKSELIQYPAGNERKSYAISQNVTSIGDSAFEYCTSLTSITIPDSVTSIGEYAFCECKNLTSITIPDSVTSISYYAFGRCEKLTDVYYGGTVTKWNKISIHSGNESLTNATIHFAPCTHEYTAVITAPTCTERGYTTYTCECGDSYVGDYVKEKGHSHTGKVTTPATHLKEGVMTYTCTCGNTYTEAIAKTAEHTYSSVVTAPTCTEKGYTTYTCACGDSYVDNRVNAVGHKYTSEITKAAACTQDGTKAYTCSVCGNAYTEALPKLGHDFSKDFTVDKQATYTEAGSESKHCQRAGCTEKSEVREIPKLVAVFNDSDISKGSGKDIVTVAGATVEQLLSQTDKGAVIKDCKGNLVAADKLPGTGMTLTLSDGKEYTIVVFGDVEGDGNITASDARLALRASVGLESYNEDSCYYKAANIESKDKLSASDARLILRASVGLEDPKQWLK
;
A
#
# COMPACT_ATOMS: atom_id res chain seq x y z
N MET A 1 40.03 -0.32 -43.03
CA MET A 1 41.35 -0.20 -43.73
C MET A 1 42.38 0.23 -42.68
N LEU A 2 43.67 -0.12 -42.67
CA LEU A 2 44.55 -1.12 -43.28
C LEU A 2 45.99 -0.68 -42.85
N PHE A 3 46.93 -1.61 -42.65
CA PHE A 3 48.38 -1.36 -42.37
C PHE A 3 48.74 -0.72 -41.00
N ARG A 4 49.87 -1.09 -40.36
CA ARG A 4 51.14 -1.64 -40.91
C ARG A 4 51.62 -2.99 -40.34
N ARG A 5 52.40 -3.67 -41.20
CA ARG A 5 53.09 -4.98 -41.03
C ARG A 5 54.23 -4.89 -39.99
N LYS A 6 54.50 -5.89 -39.11
CA LYS A 6 54.81 -7.35 -39.27
C LYS A 6 56.32 -7.62 -39.52
N ASN A 7 56.99 -8.28 -38.56
CA ASN A 7 58.02 -9.36 -38.70
C ASN A 7 59.12 -9.33 -37.62
N SER A 8 59.20 -10.36 -36.78
CA SER A 8 60.27 -11.38 -36.87
C SER A 8 59.96 -12.55 -35.92
N MET A 9 60.39 -13.77 -36.26
CA MET A 9 60.06 -14.99 -35.51
C MET A 9 61.31 -15.82 -35.18
N LYS A 10 61.31 -16.38 -33.96
CA LYS A 10 61.93 -17.66 -33.51
C LYS A 10 63.42 -17.72 -33.10
N LYS A 11 63.59 -18.52 -32.02
CA LYS A 11 64.80 -19.19 -31.45
C LYS A 11 65.77 -18.28 -30.66
N HIS A 12 66.18 -18.59 -29.43
CA HIS A 12 66.50 -19.92 -28.89
C HIS A 12 66.22 -20.11 -27.39
N THR A 13 65.64 -21.27 -27.04
CA THR A 13 65.46 -21.78 -25.69
C THR A 13 66.80 -22.23 -25.08
N LYS A 14 67.37 -21.47 -24.12
CA LYS A 14 68.43 -21.98 -23.21
C LYS A 14 68.76 -21.14 -21.95
N VAL A 15 67.86 -20.26 -21.50
CA VAL A 15 68.06 -19.43 -20.28
C VAL A 15 67.08 -19.79 -19.14
N LEU A 16 65.97 -20.47 -19.45
CA LEU A 16 64.89 -20.75 -18.49
C LEU A 16 65.24 -21.74 -17.36
N SER A 17 66.34 -22.50 -17.50
CA SER A 17 66.70 -23.58 -16.56
C SER A 17 67.70 -23.18 -15.47
N ILE A 18 68.21 -21.94 -15.47
CA ILE A 18 69.18 -21.46 -14.46
C ILE A 18 68.53 -20.42 -13.53
N ILE A 19 67.56 -19.63 -14.03
CA ILE A 19 66.79 -18.69 -13.21
C ILE A 19 65.86 -19.45 -12.23
N LEU A 20 65.32 -20.61 -12.64
CA LEU A 20 64.43 -21.43 -11.80
C LEU A 20 65.14 -22.09 -10.60
N ALA A 21 66.47 -22.19 -10.60
CA ALA A 21 67.24 -22.84 -9.54
C ALA A 21 67.71 -21.88 -8.43
N ILE A 22 67.67 -20.56 -8.67
CA ILE A 22 68.12 -19.54 -7.70
C ILE A 22 66.96 -19.04 -6.82
N ILE A 23 65.71 -19.20 -7.27
CA ILE A 23 64.51 -18.77 -6.52
C ILE A 23 64.06 -19.82 -5.47
N ILE A 24 64.46 -21.09 -5.61
CA ILE A 24 63.98 -22.20 -4.76
C ILE A 24 64.79 -22.37 -3.45
N LEU A 25 65.85 -21.60 -3.23
CA LEU A 25 66.78 -21.79 -2.10
C LEU A 25 67.16 -20.50 -1.33
N ILE A 26 66.23 -19.54 -1.24
CA ILE A 26 66.17 -18.66 -0.06
C ILE A 26 65.17 -19.29 0.92
N SER A 27 65.72 -19.81 2.01
CA SER A 27 65.06 -20.67 2.97
C SER A 27 64.16 -19.92 3.96
N ALA A 28 63.01 -20.53 4.24
CA ALA A 28 62.41 -20.60 5.58
C ALA A 28 62.11 -19.26 6.29
N VAL A 29 61.15 -18.53 5.75
CA VAL A 29 60.11 -17.89 6.57
C VAL A 29 58.78 -18.53 6.16
N PRO A 30 57.89 -18.94 7.08
CA PRO A 30 56.55 -19.30 6.66
C PRO A 30 55.87 -18.03 6.14
N LEU A 31 55.61 -17.96 4.84
CA LEU A 31 54.52 -17.12 4.36
C LEU A 31 53.23 -17.79 4.82
N THR A 32 52.83 -17.47 6.05
CA THR A 32 51.42 -17.26 6.32
C THR A 32 50.93 -16.30 5.24
N ALA A 33 49.96 -16.72 4.43
CA ALA A 33 49.10 -15.74 3.78
C ALA A 33 48.51 -14.91 4.92
N SER A 34 48.88 -13.62 4.99
CA SER A 34 48.19 -12.72 5.90
C SER A 34 46.80 -12.52 5.32
N ALA A 35 45.76 -12.83 6.10
CA ALA A 35 44.38 -12.52 5.73
C ALA A 35 44.31 -11.08 5.21
N GLU A 36 43.87 -10.93 3.95
CA GLU A 36 43.82 -9.61 3.31
C GLU A 36 42.51 -8.95 3.72
N THR A 37 42.53 -8.29 4.89
CA THR A 37 41.39 -7.54 5.40
C THR A 37 41.16 -6.29 4.56
N VAL A 38 40.13 -6.30 3.73
CA VAL A 38 39.67 -5.11 3.00
C VAL A 38 38.70 -4.33 3.88
N ASN A 39 38.66 -3.01 3.73
CA ASN A 39 37.88 -2.14 4.62
C ASN A 39 37.52 -0.82 3.93
N GLY A 40 36.59 -0.09 4.51
CA GLY A 40 36.19 1.24 4.06
C GLY A 40 35.10 1.86 4.91
N VAL A 41 34.46 2.89 4.37
CA VAL A 41 33.33 3.61 4.98
C VAL A 41 32.03 3.17 4.32
N CYS A 42 30.96 3.02 5.10
CA CYS A 42 29.62 2.61 4.64
C CYS A 42 28.48 3.35 5.37
N GLY A 43 28.82 4.48 5.99
CA GLY A 43 28.00 5.34 6.81
C GLY A 43 28.93 6.38 7.43
N GLU A 44 28.44 7.56 7.77
CA GLU A 44 29.27 8.70 8.18
C GLU A 44 30.31 8.35 9.25
N ASN A 45 29.86 7.72 10.32
CA ASN A 45 30.67 7.19 11.42
C ASN A 45 30.61 5.65 11.49
N VAL A 46 30.28 5.00 10.37
CA VAL A 46 30.14 3.54 10.25
C VAL A 46 31.09 3.00 9.18
N THR A 47 32.06 2.23 9.65
CA THR A 47 33.06 1.56 8.81
C THR A 47 32.70 0.10 8.60
N TRP A 48 33.29 -0.51 7.57
CA TRP A 48 33.20 -1.94 7.35
C TRP A 48 34.59 -2.55 7.22
N THR A 49 34.73 -3.80 7.70
CA THR A 49 35.91 -4.63 7.48
C THR A 49 35.47 -6.01 7.00
N LEU A 50 36.11 -6.54 5.95
CA LEU A 50 35.89 -7.90 5.46
C LEU A 50 37.19 -8.68 5.56
N ASP A 51 37.18 -9.75 6.35
CA ASP A 51 38.18 -10.79 6.29
C ASP A 51 37.90 -11.69 5.07
N THR A 52 38.77 -11.61 4.06
CA THR A 52 38.64 -12.35 2.80
C THR A 52 38.97 -13.84 2.90
N GLU A 53 39.61 -14.30 3.98
CA GLU A 53 39.88 -15.72 4.23
C GLU A 53 38.68 -16.40 4.91
N THR A 54 38.14 -15.78 5.95
CA THR A 54 36.98 -16.33 6.67
C THR A 54 35.65 -16.01 5.98
N GLY A 55 35.52 -14.85 5.36
CA GLY A 55 34.27 -14.32 4.79
C GLY A 55 33.42 -13.54 5.78
N VAL A 56 33.99 -13.11 6.92
CA VAL A 56 33.27 -12.32 7.93
C VAL A 56 33.31 -10.84 7.55
N LEU A 57 32.14 -10.27 7.26
CA LEU A 57 31.94 -8.83 7.11
C LEU A 57 31.51 -8.24 8.47
N LYS A 58 32.30 -7.33 9.01
CA LYS A 58 31.94 -6.55 10.21
C LYS A 58 31.54 -5.14 9.81
N ILE A 59 30.45 -4.65 10.37
CA ILE A 59 30.01 -3.26 10.29
C ILE A 59 30.21 -2.64 11.68
N GLU A 60 31.17 -1.73 11.80
CA GLU A 60 31.70 -1.24 13.07
C GLU A 60 31.71 0.30 13.08
N GLY A 61 31.22 0.89 14.18
CA GLY A 61 31.09 2.34 14.32
C GLY A 61 29.85 2.72 15.10
N THR A 62 29.35 3.93 14.85
CA THR A 62 28.20 4.53 15.52
C THR A 62 27.31 5.25 14.51
N GLY A 63 25.99 5.10 14.60
CA GLY A 63 25.03 5.78 13.71
C GLY A 63 24.60 4.94 12.51
N GLN A 64 24.15 5.59 11.45
CA GLN A 64 23.45 4.95 10.32
C GLN A 64 24.40 4.43 9.24
N MET A 65 24.02 3.32 8.60
CA MET A 65 24.59 2.91 7.32
C MET A 65 23.96 3.70 6.17
N ASN A 66 24.73 3.96 5.10
CA ASN A 66 24.20 4.47 3.84
C ASN A 66 23.25 3.43 3.20
N SER A 67 22.15 3.90 2.62
CA SER A 67 21.34 3.13 1.65
C SER A 67 21.99 3.11 0.27
N TYR A 68 21.65 2.09 -0.53
CA TYR A 68 22.20 1.89 -1.87
C TYR A 68 21.06 1.70 -2.89
N GLU A 69 21.33 2.04 -4.14
CA GLU A 69 20.40 2.02 -5.26
C GLU A 69 21.14 1.52 -6.52
N ALA A 70 20.96 0.25 -6.85
CA ALA A 70 21.64 -0.41 -7.95
C ALA A 70 21.29 0.19 -9.32
N GLU A 71 20.08 0.71 -9.49
CA GLU A 71 19.56 1.24 -10.76
C GLU A 71 20.32 2.47 -11.23
N VAL A 72 20.63 3.40 -10.31
CA VAL A 72 21.46 4.59 -10.57
C VAL A 72 22.97 4.32 -10.42
N GLY A 73 23.35 3.07 -10.12
CA GLY A 73 24.74 2.65 -9.99
C GLY A 73 25.39 2.96 -8.65
N TYR A 74 24.62 3.27 -7.61
CA TYR A 74 25.13 3.53 -6.26
C TYR A 74 25.08 2.25 -5.43
N TYR A 75 26.25 1.63 -5.21
CA TYR A 75 26.34 0.26 -4.68
C TYR A 75 26.97 0.17 -3.30
N ALA A 76 26.56 -0.84 -2.51
CA ALA A 76 27.23 -1.23 -1.28
C ALA A 76 28.75 -1.43 -1.50
N PRO A 77 29.65 -0.86 -0.67
CA PRO A 77 31.10 -0.88 -0.88
C PRO A 77 31.70 -2.28 -1.07
N TRP A 78 31.08 -3.30 -0.45
CA TRP A 78 31.50 -4.70 -0.53
C TRP A 78 30.87 -5.49 -1.70
N ARG A 79 30.14 -4.86 -2.63
CA ARG A 79 29.45 -5.55 -3.75
C ARG A 79 30.35 -6.51 -4.55
N PHE A 80 31.61 -6.14 -4.79
CA PHE A 80 32.58 -6.98 -5.49
C PHE A 80 33.00 -8.24 -4.71
N TYR A 81 32.71 -8.29 -3.41
CA TYR A 81 33.03 -9.40 -2.51
C TYR A 81 31.80 -10.20 -2.04
N ARG A 82 30.59 -9.90 -2.55
CA ARG A 82 29.33 -10.54 -2.12
C ARG A 82 29.31 -12.08 -2.20
N GLU A 83 30.08 -12.66 -3.13
CA GLU A 83 30.26 -14.11 -3.25
C GLU A 83 31.22 -14.69 -2.19
N SER A 84 32.00 -13.86 -1.51
CA SER A 84 32.94 -14.26 -0.44
C SER A 84 32.40 -14.03 0.98
N ILE A 85 31.37 -13.19 1.13
CA ILE A 85 30.71 -12.93 2.42
C ILE A 85 29.94 -14.18 2.86
N LYS A 86 30.21 -14.65 4.09
CA LYS A 86 29.58 -15.83 4.72
C LYS A 86 28.84 -15.50 6.01
N SER A 87 29.26 -14.45 6.71
CA SER A 87 28.55 -13.94 7.88
C SER A 87 28.70 -12.43 8.00
N VAL A 88 27.69 -11.78 8.57
CA VAL A 88 27.69 -10.33 8.85
C VAL A 88 27.55 -10.10 10.36
N GLU A 89 28.41 -9.27 10.92
CA GLU A 89 28.35 -8.81 12.30
C GLU A 89 28.13 -7.29 12.32
N VAL A 90 26.98 -6.81 12.78
CA VAL A 90 26.69 -5.37 12.93
C VAL A 90 26.84 -4.97 14.40
N ALA A 91 27.64 -3.93 14.66
CA ALA A 91 27.96 -3.48 16.03
C ALA A 91 26.79 -2.76 16.71
N GLU A 92 26.68 -2.89 18.04
CA GLU A 92 25.55 -2.41 18.86
C GLU A 92 25.21 -0.91 18.76
N ASN A 93 26.13 -0.07 18.27
CA ASN A 93 25.88 1.36 18.11
C ASN A 93 25.48 1.76 16.68
N VAL A 94 25.34 0.79 15.75
CA VAL A 94 24.88 1.03 14.39
C VAL A 94 23.34 1.03 14.37
N THR A 95 22.73 2.18 14.08
CA THR A 95 21.31 2.44 14.32
C THR A 95 20.39 2.13 13.13
N SER A 96 20.96 1.85 11.95
CA SER A 96 20.24 1.36 10.78
C SER A 96 21.16 0.56 9.86
N ILE A 97 20.58 -0.35 9.09
CA ILE A 97 21.17 -0.88 7.86
C ILE A 97 20.58 -0.12 6.66
N GLY A 98 21.27 -0.12 5.53
CA GLY A 98 20.84 0.59 4.31
C GLY A 98 19.98 -0.26 3.36
N CYS A 99 19.21 0.39 2.49
CA CYS A 99 18.55 -0.27 1.35
C CYS A 99 19.60 -1.02 0.51
N GLU A 100 19.24 -2.20 -0.03
CA GLU A 100 20.12 -3.09 -0.81
C GLU A 100 21.44 -3.54 -0.12
N ALA A 101 21.70 -3.22 1.15
CA ALA A 101 23.02 -3.34 1.77
C ALA A 101 23.68 -4.73 1.64
N PHE A 102 22.91 -5.81 1.71
CA PHE A 102 23.41 -7.19 1.57
C PHE A 102 22.84 -7.90 0.32
N SER A 103 22.22 -7.15 -0.60
CA SER A 103 21.64 -7.65 -1.85
C SER A 103 22.63 -8.47 -2.68
N GLY A 104 22.25 -9.70 -3.01
CA GLY A 104 23.05 -10.68 -3.76
C GLY A 104 24.24 -11.26 -2.98
N CYS A 105 24.26 -11.21 -1.65
CA CYS A 105 25.23 -11.95 -0.83
C CYS A 105 24.86 -13.44 -0.74
N TYR A 106 24.93 -14.16 -1.87
CA TYR A 106 24.43 -15.52 -2.03
C TYR A 106 24.99 -16.55 -1.03
N ASN A 107 26.21 -16.34 -0.54
CA ASN A 107 26.89 -17.23 0.41
C ASN A 107 26.73 -16.82 1.89
N LEU A 108 25.97 -15.75 2.18
CA LEU A 108 25.66 -15.31 3.54
C LEU A 108 24.83 -16.37 4.27
N THR A 109 25.38 -16.94 5.34
CA THR A 109 24.73 -18.02 6.12
C THR A 109 24.14 -17.56 7.44
N SER A 110 24.64 -16.45 7.98
CA SER A 110 24.22 -15.89 9.28
C SER A 110 24.50 -14.39 9.35
N ILE A 111 23.60 -13.64 9.99
CA ILE A 111 23.82 -12.24 10.34
C ILE A 111 23.40 -12.01 11.79
N LYS A 112 24.16 -11.18 12.51
CA LYS A 112 23.74 -10.59 13.77
C LYS A 112 23.38 -9.12 13.56
N LEU A 113 22.11 -8.78 13.77
CA LEU A 113 21.63 -7.41 13.91
C LEU A 113 21.59 -7.01 15.40
N PRO A 114 21.90 -5.77 15.76
CA PRO A 114 21.81 -5.27 17.13
C PRO A 114 20.43 -4.69 17.49
N ASP A 115 20.16 -4.55 18.78
CA ASP A 115 18.92 -3.98 19.34
C ASP A 115 18.75 -2.46 19.06
N SER A 116 19.67 -1.85 18.32
CA SER A 116 19.62 -0.47 17.84
C SER A 116 18.91 -0.30 16.49
N ILE A 117 18.63 -1.40 15.76
CA ILE A 117 17.96 -1.37 14.44
C ILE A 117 16.44 -1.26 14.61
N THR A 118 15.85 -0.15 14.16
CA THR A 118 14.40 0.15 14.34
C THR A 118 13.52 -0.20 13.14
N TYR A 119 14.10 -0.59 12.00
CA TYR A 119 13.40 -1.04 10.81
C TYR A 119 14.34 -1.88 9.92
N ILE A 120 13.78 -2.74 9.06
CA ILE A 120 14.53 -3.38 7.97
C ILE A 120 14.16 -2.67 6.65
N PRO A 121 15.11 -2.08 5.91
CA PRO A 121 14.82 -1.35 4.68
C PRO A 121 14.51 -2.25 3.48
N GLU A 122 14.11 -1.63 2.38
CA GLU A 122 13.86 -2.29 1.10
C GLU A 122 15.10 -3.04 0.55
N MET A 123 14.86 -4.24 0.02
CA MET A 123 15.86 -5.13 -0.59
C MET A 123 17.09 -5.47 0.28
N ALA A 124 17.04 -5.24 1.60
CA ALA A 124 18.18 -5.36 2.52
C ALA A 124 18.95 -6.68 2.39
N PHE A 125 18.24 -7.81 2.24
CA PHE A 125 18.76 -9.16 2.10
C PHE A 125 18.26 -9.86 0.82
N LEU A 126 17.90 -9.09 -0.21
CA LEU A 126 17.44 -9.62 -1.50
C LEU A 126 18.45 -10.62 -2.08
N GLY A 127 18.03 -11.86 -2.34
CA GLY A 127 18.88 -12.91 -2.87
C GLY A 127 19.98 -13.41 -1.92
N CYS A 128 19.84 -13.25 -0.61
CA CYS A 128 20.71 -13.91 0.38
C CYS A 128 20.41 -15.42 0.48
N SER A 129 20.53 -16.15 -0.64
CA SER A 129 19.98 -17.50 -0.78
C SER A 129 20.53 -18.54 0.20
N SER A 130 21.74 -18.39 0.75
CA SER A 130 22.29 -19.28 1.80
C SER A 130 21.85 -18.96 3.23
N LEU A 131 21.07 -17.90 3.47
CA LEU A 131 20.72 -17.44 4.82
C LEU A 131 19.71 -18.39 5.46
N ALA A 132 20.14 -19.17 6.45
CA ALA A 132 19.31 -20.24 7.04
C ALA A 132 18.31 -19.75 8.11
N SER A 133 18.66 -18.66 8.80
CA SER A 133 17.92 -18.04 9.89
C SER A 133 18.41 -16.62 10.15
N ILE A 134 17.52 -15.72 10.53
CA ILE A 134 17.83 -14.37 11.04
C ILE A 134 16.95 -14.08 12.27
N THR A 135 17.50 -13.37 13.25
CA THR A 135 16.72 -12.78 14.35
C THR A 135 16.50 -11.31 14.01
N ILE A 136 15.24 -10.91 13.86
CA ILE A 136 14.84 -9.50 13.76
C ILE A 136 14.83 -8.93 15.19
N PRO A 137 15.47 -7.78 15.46
CA PRO A 137 15.45 -7.15 16.80
C PRO A 137 14.06 -6.71 17.27
N ASP A 138 13.80 -6.79 18.58
CA ASP A 138 12.50 -6.55 19.24
C ASP A 138 12.00 -5.08 19.16
N ASN A 139 12.78 -4.18 18.57
CA ASN A 139 12.45 -2.77 18.33
C ASN A 139 12.19 -2.44 16.85
N VAL A 140 12.22 -3.43 15.95
CA VAL A 140 11.90 -3.25 14.53
C VAL A 140 10.40 -3.00 14.37
N THR A 141 10.04 -1.84 13.84
CA THR A 141 8.63 -1.43 13.65
C THR A 141 8.08 -1.71 12.25
N PHE A 142 8.96 -1.93 11.27
CA PHE A 142 8.59 -2.13 9.87
C PHE A 142 9.62 -3.02 9.14
N ILE A 143 9.15 -3.83 8.20
CA ILE A 143 9.97 -4.64 7.30
C ILE A 143 9.67 -4.23 5.85
N GLY A 144 10.68 -3.72 5.15
CA GLY A 144 10.57 -3.17 3.80
C GLY A 144 10.19 -4.17 2.70
N ASN A 145 9.84 -3.60 1.54
CA ASN A 145 9.58 -4.36 0.31
C ASN A 145 10.80 -5.24 -0.03
N TYR A 146 10.55 -6.44 -0.53
CA TYR A 146 11.57 -7.40 -0.97
C TYR A 146 12.68 -7.72 0.08
N ALA A 147 12.52 -7.33 1.35
CA ALA A 147 13.64 -7.28 2.29
C ALA A 147 14.34 -8.63 2.52
N PHE A 148 13.60 -9.75 2.40
CA PHE A 148 14.10 -11.12 2.47
C PHE A 148 13.76 -11.94 1.20
N CYS A 149 13.40 -11.27 0.10
CA CYS A 149 13.04 -11.92 -1.16
C CYS A 149 14.22 -12.78 -1.67
N TYR A 150 13.91 -13.98 -2.17
CA TYR A 150 14.86 -15.03 -2.58
C TYR A 150 15.90 -15.45 -1.50
N CYS A 151 15.55 -15.38 -0.22
CA CYS A 151 16.29 -16.08 0.85
C CYS A 151 15.96 -17.58 0.86
N GLU A 152 16.28 -18.30 -0.22
CA GLU A 152 15.90 -19.70 -0.49
C GLU A 152 16.10 -20.68 0.69
N ASN A 153 17.21 -20.55 1.45
CA ASN A 153 17.51 -21.42 2.58
C ASN A 153 16.85 -21.02 3.92
N LEU A 154 16.11 -19.92 3.98
CA LEU A 154 15.51 -19.42 5.23
C LEU A 154 14.45 -20.40 5.74
N THR A 155 14.72 -21.07 6.87
CA THR A 155 13.86 -22.15 7.38
C THR A 155 12.74 -21.67 8.30
N SER A 156 13.01 -20.59 9.03
CA SER A 156 12.11 -19.95 9.98
C SER A 156 12.57 -18.51 10.22
N ILE A 157 11.61 -17.63 10.50
CA ILE A 157 11.83 -16.27 10.94
C ILE A 157 10.72 -15.91 11.95
N THR A 158 11.06 -15.11 12.96
CA THR A 158 10.08 -14.57 13.91
C THR A 158 9.90 -13.09 13.61
N ILE A 159 8.65 -12.66 13.46
CA ILE A 159 8.27 -11.26 13.33
C ILE A 159 8.01 -10.74 14.75
N PRO A 160 8.75 -9.73 15.25
CA PRO A 160 8.55 -9.21 16.60
C PRO A 160 7.22 -8.46 16.76
N ASP A 161 6.69 -8.45 17.99
CA ASP A 161 5.44 -7.76 18.39
C ASP A 161 5.51 -6.22 18.24
N SER A 162 6.67 -5.67 17.87
CA SER A 162 6.84 -4.26 17.50
C SER A 162 6.48 -3.95 16.04
N VAL A 163 6.43 -4.96 15.15
CA VAL A 163 6.24 -4.78 13.71
C VAL A 163 4.78 -4.45 13.39
N THR A 164 4.53 -3.29 12.79
CA THR A 164 3.18 -2.86 12.39
C THR A 164 2.87 -3.10 10.91
N SER A 165 3.90 -3.32 10.09
CA SER A 165 3.76 -3.42 8.63
C SER A 165 4.85 -4.28 7.99
N ILE A 166 4.45 -5.08 6.99
CA ILE A 166 5.29 -5.95 6.16
C ILE A 166 5.11 -5.53 4.69
N GLY A 167 6.20 -5.17 4.02
CA GLY A 167 6.20 -4.63 2.66
C GLY A 167 5.79 -5.61 1.55
N TYR A 168 5.80 -5.12 0.32
CA TYR A 168 5.50 -5.92 -0.89
C TYR A 168 6.55 -7.03 -1.09
N ARG A 169 6.10 -8.26 -1.40
CA ARG A 169 6.98 -9.42 -1.72
C ARG A 169 8.10 -9.71 -0.69
N THR A 170 7.95 -9.30 0.57
CA THR A 170 9.03 -9.34 1.57
C THR A 170 9.69 -10.72 1.75
N PHE A 171 8.95 -11.83 1.70
CA PHE A 171 9.48 -13.19 1.82
C PHE A 171 9.34 -14.02 0.52
N GLU A 172 9.06 -13.40 -0.64
CA GLU A 172 8.88 -14.12 -1.89
C GLU A 172 10.09 -15.04 -2.17
N GLY A 173 9.85 -16.29 -2.55
CA GLY A 173 10.92 -17.24 -2.87
C GLY A 173 11.75 -17.71 -1.68
N CYS A 174 11.28 -17.55 -0.43
CA CYS A 174 11.86 -18.23 0.73
C CYS A 174 11.49 -19.73 0.71
N GLU A 175 12.06 -20.48 -0.24
CA GLU A 175 11.64 -21.85 -0.59
C GLU A 175 11.57 -22.82 0.60
N LYS A 176 12.42 -22.66 1.63
CA LYS A 176 12.48 -23.52 2.81
C LYS A 176 11.72 -23.01 4.03
N LEU A 177 11.04 -21.87 3.95
CA LEU A 177 10.25 -21.33 5.06
C LEU A 177 9.05 -22.25 5.30
N THR A 178 8.92 -22.84 6.49
CA THR A 178 7.94 -23.91 6.75
C THR A 178 6.66 -23.44 7.44
N SER A 179 6.75 -22.39 8.26
CA SER A 179 5.64 -21.76 8.98
C SER A 179 6.02 -20.34 9.37
N ILE A 180 5.04 -19.45 9.50
CA ILE A 180 5.23 -18.10 10.06
C ILE A 180 4.06 -17.69 10.95
N THR A 181 4.31 -16.77 11.88
CA THR A 181 3.29 -16.17 12.75
C THR A 181 3.28 -14.66 12.56
N ILE A 182 2.09 -14.11 12.33
CA ILE A 182 1.80 -12.67 12.26
C ILE A 182 1.37 -12.21 13.67
N PRO A 183 2.14 -11.34 14.35
CA PRO A 183 1.80 -10.87 15.71
C PRO A 183 0.61 -9.91 15.70
N ASP A 184 0.09 -9.58 16.88
CA ASP A 184 -1.11 -8.75 17.06
C ASP A 184 -0.98 -7.32 16.51
N SER A 185 0.24 -6.79 16.52
CA SER A 185 0.63 -5.46 16.07
C SER A 185 0.57 -5.22 14.55
N VAL A 186 0.61 -6.28 13.72
CA VAL A 186 0.68 -6.13 12.25
C VAL A 186 -0.65 -5.67 11.70
N THR A 187 -0.68 -4.41 11.25
CA THR A 187 -1.84 -3.78 10.60
C THR A 187 -1.82 -3.83 9.08
N TYR A 188 -0.67 -4.10 8.46
CA TYR A 188 -0.48 -4.15 7.00
C TYR A 188 0.44 -5.29 6.56
N ILE A 189 0.04 -6.00 5.51
CA ILE A 189 0.79 -7.03 4.80
C ILE A 189 0.67 -6.73 3.30
N GLY A 190 1.80 -6.53 2.62
CA GLY A 190 1.83 -6.28 1.18
C GLY A 190 1.41 -7.50 0.33
N VAL A 191 1.07 -7.23 -0.93
CA VAL A 191 0.76 -8.27 -1.92
C VAL A 191 1.96 -9.21 -2.13
N GLY A 192 1.69 -10.51 -2.32
CA GLY A 192 2.71 -11.51 -2.67
C GLY A 192 3.80 -11.75 -1.61
N VAL A 193 3.59 -11.34 -0.35
CA VAL A 193 4.59 -11.48 0.73
C VAL A 193 5.12 -12.91 0.87
N PHE A 194 4.31 -13.93 0.61
CA PHE A 194 4.69 -15.35 0.71
C PHE A 194 4.64 -16.11 -0.63
N SER A 195 4.62 -15.40 -1.76
CA SER A 195 4.70 -16.01 -3.10
C SER A 195 5.93 -16.91 -3.23
N ALA A 196 5.81 -18.03 -3.94
CA ALA A 196 6.88 -19.02 -4.14
C ALA A 196 7.55 -19.56 -2.83
N CYS A 197 6.92 -19.42 -1.66
CA CYS A 197 7.37 -20.07 -0.43
C CYS A 197 6.99 -21.55 -0.42
N ASN A 198 7.64 -22.34 -1.28
CA ASN A 198 7.21 -23.70 -1.66
C ASN A 198 7.14 -24.73 -0.50
N SER A 199 7.83 -24.48 0.62
CA SER A 199 7.73 -25.30 1.85
C SER A 199 6.74 -24.77 2.89
N LEU A 200 6.10 -23.61 2.68
CA LEU A 200 5.28 -22.95 3.68
C LEU A 200 3.98 -23.70 3.88
N THR A 201 3.84 -24.39 5.01
CA THR A 201 2.69 -25.26 5.32
C THR A 201 1.55 -24.54 6.02
N SER A 202 1.84 -23.42 6.70
CA SER A 202 0.86 -22.64 7.46
C SER A 202 1.32 -21.21 7.70
N ILE A 203 0.39 -20.26 7.59
CA ILE A 203 0.49 -18.89 8.09
C ILE A 203 -0.46 -18.82 9.29
N THR A 204 0.08 -18.43 10.44
CA THR A 204 -0.70 -18.27 11.68
C THR A 204 -0.81 -16.79 12.03
N VAL A 205 -1.93 -16.37 12.59
CA VAL A 205 -2.14 -15.00 13.06
C VAL A 205 -2.47 -15.03 14.55
N ASP A 206 -1.93 -14.10 15.33
CA ASP A 206 -2.27 -13.95 16.75
C ASP A 206 -3.77 -13.72 16.93
N GLU A 207 -4.36 -14.28 17.99
CA GLU A 207 -5.80 -14.18 18.26
C GLU A 207 -6.26 -12.72 18.48
N ASN A 208 -5.36 -11.86 18.95
CA ASN A 208 -5.58 -10.45 19.24
C ASN A 208 -5.35 -9.52 18.05
N ASN A 209 -4.76 -9.98 16.92
CA ASN A 209 -4.53 -9.13 15.75
C ASN A 209 -5.85 -8.54 15.23
N GLU A 210 -5.94 -7.22 15.06
CA GLU A 210 -7.20 -6.56 14.66
C GLU A 210 -7.43 -6.51 13.14
N SER A 211 -6.39 -6.71 12.32
CA SER A 211 -6.44 -6.58 10.84
C SER A 211 -6.59 -7.91 10.09
N TYR A 212 -6.09 -9.01 10.65
CA TYR A 212 -5.91 -10.30 9.98
C TYR A 212 -6.45 -11.47 10.78
N SER A 213 -6.61 -12.62 10.13
CA SER A 213 -6.90 -13.89 10.79
C SER A 213 -6.41 -15.07 9.95
N SER A 214 -6.21 -16.22 10.58
CA SER A 214 -5.98 -17.49 9.88
C SER A 214 -7.11 -18.50 10.15
N ASP A 215 -7.20 -19.54 9.35
CA ASP A 215 -8.06 -20.71 9.62
C ASP A 215 -7.26 -21.91 10.19
N GLU A 216 -7.91 -23.07 10.30
CA GLU A 216 -7.28 -24.31 10.79
C GLU A 216 -6.28 -24.94 9.81
N ASP A 217 -6.27 -24.49 8.55
CA ASP A 217 -5.34 -24.92 7.50
C ASP A 217 -4.16 -23.97 7.32
N GLY A 218 -4.11 -22.89 8.11
CA GLY A 218 -3.07 -21.87 8.03
C GLY A 218 -3.20 -20.96 6.81
N VAL A 219 -4.40 -20.80 6.27
CA VAL A 219 -4.72 -19.84 5.20
C VAL A 219 -4.89 -18.46 5.80
N LEU A 220 -4.25 -17.45 5.22
CA LEU A 220 -4.29 -16.06 5.65
C LEU A 220 -5.49 -15.32 5.06
N TYR A 221 -6.19 -14.59 5.92
CA TYR A 221 -7.35 -13.77 5.62
C TYR A 221 -7.21 -12.38 6.26
N ASN A 222 -8.00 -11.42 5.80
CA ASN A 222 -8.34 -10.26 6.61
C ASN A 222 -9.15 -10.66 7.88
N LYS A 223 -9.34 -9.76 8.84
CA LYS A 223 -9.99 -10.08 10.13
C LYS A 223 -11.41 -10.64 9.96
N GLU A 224 -12.18 -10.05 9.05
CA GLU A 224 -13.58 -10.41 8.77
C GLU A 224 -13.72 -11.71 7.94
N LYS A 225 -12.62 -12.25 7.40
CA LYS A 225 -12.59 -13.36 6.43
C LYS A 225 -13.45 -13.10 5.18
N SER A 226 -13.53 -11.84 4.75
CA SER A 226 -14.13 -11.46 3.46
C SER A 226 -13.13 -11.54 2.30
N GLU A 227 -11.82 -11.57 2.59
CA GLU A 227 -10.76 -11.67 1.59
C GLU A 227 -9.78 -12.78 1.95
N LEU A 228 -9.56 -13.72 1.02
CA LEU A 228 -8.50 -14.72 1.12
C LEU A 228 -7.22 -14.11 0.53
N ILE A 229 -6.24 -13.86 1.40
CA ILE A 229 -5.00 -13.15 1.06
C ILE A 229 -3.94 -14.13 0.57
N GLN A 230 -3.72 -15.24 1.27
CA GLN A 230 -2.70 -16.23 0.90
C GLN A 230 -3.02 -17.63 1.40
N TYR A 231 -3.03 -18.60 0.49
CA TYR A 231 -2.95 -20.02 0.78
C TYR A 231 -1.47 -20.46 0.91
N PRO A 232 -1.11 -21.25 1.95
CA PRO A 232 0.25 -21.74 2.14
C PRO A 232 0.63 -22.83 1.12
N VAL A 233 1.45 -22.48 0.13
CA VAL A 233 1.84 -23.32 -1.03
C VAL A 233 2.35 -24.72 -0.65
N GLY A 234 3.09 -24.82 0.45
CA GLY A 234 3.64 -26.07 0.96
C GLY A 234 2.60 -27.03 1.58
N ASN A 235 1.34 -26.60 1.81
CA ASN A 235 0.30 -27.43 2.40
C ASN A 235 -0.03 -28.67 1.53
N GLU A 236 -0.01 -29.87 2.14
CA GLU A 236 -0.12 -31.15 1.44
C GLU A 236 -1.54 -31.53 0.94
N ARG A 237 -2.55 -30.70 1.22
CA ARG A 237 -3.92 -30.92 0.73
C ARG A 237 -3.95 -31.01 -0.79
N LYS A 238 -4.82 -31.91 -1.29
CA LYS A 238 -5.12 -32.07 -2.73
C LYS A 238 -6.38 -31.34 -3.16
N SER A 239 -7.16 -30.84 -2.20
CA SER A 239 -8.36 -30.05 -2.45
C SER A 239 -8.55 -29.04 -1.33
N TYR A 240 -8.98 -27.83 -1.69
CA TYR A 240 -9.36 -26.80 -0.74
C TYR A 240 -10.76 -26.26 -1.06
N ALA A 241 -11.49 -25.82 -0.03
CA ALA A 241 -12.82 -25.25 -0.17
C ALA A 241 -12.87 -23.91 0.55
N ILE A 242 -13.03 -22.83 -0.21
CA ILE A 242 -13.02 -21.46 0.32
C ILE A 242 -14.30 -21.25 1.15
N SER A 243 -14.17 -20.57 2.29
CA SER A 243 -15.29 -20.26 3.20
C SER A 243 -16.37 -19.41 2.52
N GLN A 244 -17.64 -19.69 2.83
CA GLN A 244 -18.82 -19.01 2.28
C GLN A 244 -18.93 -17.51 2.65
N ASN A 245 -18.08 -17.01 3.55
CA ASN A 245 -18.02 -15.59 3.92
C ASN A 245 -17.06 -14.78 3.03
N VAL A 246 -16.19 -15.46 2.25
CA VAL A 246 -15.18 -14.80 1.43
C VAL A 246 -15.84 -14.21 0.19
N THR A 247 -15.58 -12.94 -0.08
CA THR A 247 -16.07 -12.19 -1.24
C THR A 247 -15.01 -11.94 -2.30
N SER A 248 -13.71 -11.95 -1.95
CA SER A 248 -12.61 -11.81 -2.92
C SER A 248 -11.50 -12.83 -2.70
N ILE A 249 -10.91 -13.29 -3.81
CA ILE A 249 -9.62 -13.97 -3.82
C ILE A 249 -8.58 -12.91 -4.17
N GLY A 250 -7.66 -12.62 -3.26
CA GLY A 250 -6.62 -11.62 -3.46
C GLY A 250 -5.57 -12.05 -4.50
N ASP A 251 -4.75 -11.09 -4.90
CA ASP A 251 -3.66 -11.33 -5.86
C ASP A 251 -2.67 -12.37 -5.32
N ARG A 252 -2.23 -13.29 -6.19
CA ARG A 252 -1.27 -14.36 -5.87
C ARG A 252 -1.72 -15.35 -4.77
N ALA A 253 -2.99 -15.31 -4.36
CA ALA A 253 -3.46 -16.05 -3.20
C ALA A 253 -3.20 -17.58 -3.26
N PHE A 254 -3.27 -18.21 -4.43
CA PHE A 254 -2.90 -19.61 -4.67
C PHE A 254 -1.74 -19.75 -5.68
N GLU A 255 -0.92 -18.72 -5.89
CA GLU A 255 0.24 -18.79 -6.80
C GLU A 255 1.19 -19.94 -6.42
N GLY A 256 1.57 -20.76 -7.40
CA GLY A 256 2.47 -21.90 -7.20
C GLY A 256 1.85 -23.11 -6.48
N CYS A 257 0.53 -23.16 -6.28
CA CYS A 257 -0.13 -24.24 -5.53
C CYS A 257 -0.25 -25.57 -6.31
N GLU A 258 0.86 -26.05 -6.87
CA GLU A 258 1.02 -27.31 -7.62
C GLU A 258 0.41 -28.53 -6.90
N LYS A 259 0.29 -28.52 -5.57
CA LYS A 259 -0.26 -29.66 -4.81
C LYS A 259 -1.78 -29.79 -4.91
N LEU A 260 -2.50 -28.72 -5.22
CA LEU A 260 -3.97 -28.70 -5.32
C LEU A 260 -4.42 -29.21 -6.70
N SER A 261 -5.36 -30.17 -6.70
CA SER A 261 -5.99 -30.69 -7.93
C SER A 261 -7.40 -30.16 -8.17
N SER A 262 -7.99 -29.50 -7.17
CA SER A 262 -9.29 -28.84 -7.21
C SER A 262 -9.41 -27.78 -6.12
N VAL A 263 -10.02 -26.64 -6.44
CA VAL A 263 -10.44 -25.61 -5.47
C VAL A 263 -11.93 -25.35 -5.63
N THR A 264 -12.67 -25.36 -4.52
CA THR A 264 -14.10 -25.02 -4.51
C THR A 264 -14.25 -23.54 -4.16
N ILE A 265 -14.68 -22.76 -5.16
CA ILE A 265 -15.01 -21.33 -5.02
C ILE A 265 -16.51 -21.20 -4.69
N PRO A 266 -16.90 -20.51 -3.59
CA PRO A 266 -18.30 -20.30 -3.22
C PRO A 266 -18.97 -19.17 -4.00
N ASP A 267 -20.31 -19.20 -4.09
CA ASP A 267 -21.16 -18.20 -4.75
C ASP A 267 -21.13 -16.79 -4.09
N SER A 268 -20.33 -16.60 -3.03
CA SER A 268 -20.05 -15.31 -2.40
C SER A 268 -18.94 -14.53 -3.10
N ILE A 269 -18.08 -15.19 -3.90
CA ILE A 269 -16.89 -14.58 -4.52
C ILE A 269 -17.31 -13.70 -5.72
N ILE A 270 -16.98 -12.41 -5.67
CA ILE A 270 -17.29 -11.44 -6.72
C ILE A 270 -16.11 -11.14 -7.66
N SER A 271 -14.87 -11.42 -7.23
CA SER A 271 -13.65 -11.19 -8.01
C SER A 271 -12.57 -12.25 -7.76
N ILE A 272 -11.77 -12.49 -8.80
CA ILE A 272 -10.54 -13.29 -8.75
C ILE A 272 -9.39 -12.35 -9.14
N GLY A 273 -8.48 -12.07 -8.20
CA GLY A 273 -7.36 -11.16 -8.37
C GLY A 273 -6.27 -11.67 -9.34
N ASP A 274 -5.24 -10.86 -9.50
CA ASP A 274 -4.17 -11.11 -10.46
C ASP A 274 -3.26 -12.24 -9.96
N TRP A 275 -2.79 -13.09 -10.87
CA TRP A 275 -1.95 -14.27 -10.57
C TRP A 275 -2.60 -15.26 -9.56
N ALA A 276 -3.89 -15.13 -9.25
CA ALA A 276 -4.53 -15.78 -8.10
C ALA A 276 -4.39 -17.31 -8.05
N PHE A 277 -4.35 -17.99 -9.20
CA PHE A 277 -4.09 -19.43 -9.36
C PHE A 277 -2.95 -19.70 -10.36
N SER A 278 -2.03 -18.75 -10.56
CA SER A 278 -0.87 -18.93 -11.44
C SER A 278 -0.01 -20.11 -10.99
N ASN A 279 0.49 -20.92 -11.93
CA ASN A 279 1.31 -22.12 -11.68
C ASN A 279 0.63 -23.14 -10.72
N CYS A 280 -0.69 -23.30 -10.85
CA CYS A 280 -1.46 -24.37 -10.20
C CYS A 280 -1.50 -25.63 -11.06
N ASP A 281 -0.35 -26.15 -11.47
CA ASP A 281 -0.20 -27.10 -12.59
C ASP A 281 -1.13 -28.33 -12.51
N ASN A 282 -1.36 -28.90 -11.32
CA ASN A 282 -2.22 -30.09 -11.13
C ASN A 282 -3.73 -29.78 -11.06
N LEU A 283 -4.15 -28.52 -11.17
CA LEU A 283 -5.55 -28.10 -11.13
C LEU A 283 -6.30 -28.58 -12.37
N THR A 284 -7.01 -29.70 -12.25
CA THR A 284 -7.68 -30.36 -13.39
C THR A 284 -9.03 -29.75 -13.77
N ILE A 285 -9.71 -29.16 -12.78
CA ILE A 285 -11.02 -28.51 -12.93
C ILE A 285 -11.15 -27.39 -11.90
N ILE A 286 -11.65 -26.25 -12.33
CA ILE A 286 -12.16 -25.19 -11.47
C ILE A 286 -13.51 -24.70 -12.00
N THR A 287 -14.42 -24.36 -11.09
CA THR A 287 -15.73 -23.78 -11.43
C THR A 287 -15.75 -22.35 -10.92
N ILE A 288 -15.90 -21.40 -11.84
CA ILE A 288 -16.06 -19.98 -11.53
C ILE A 288 -17.56 -19.74 -11.27
N PRO A 289 -17.97 -19.23 -10.09
CA PRO A 289 -19.37 -19.05 -9.75
C PRO A 289 -20.00 -17.84 -10.45
N TYR A 290 -21.32 -17.85 -10.58
CA TYR A 290 -22.12 -16.80 -11.25
C TYR A 290 -22.13 -15.43 -10.56
N SER A 291 -21.40 -15.30 -9.45
CA SER A 291 -21.15 -14.06 -8.72
C SER A 291 -19.93 -13.28 -9.23
N VAL A 292 -19.00 -13.95 -9.94
CA VAL A 292 -17.73 -13.34 -10.39
C VAL A 292 -17.97 -12.39 -11.56
N ALA A 293 -17.55 -11.13 -11.41
CA ALA A 293 -17.69 -10.08 -12.43
C ALA A 293 -16.45 -9.96 -13.35
N SER A 294 -15.27 -10.31 -12.85
CA SER A 294 -14.00 -10.21 -13.59
C SER A 294 -13.02 -11.31 -13.18
N ILE A 295 -12.10 -11.61 -14.09
CA ILE A 295 -10.95 -12.49 -13.87
C ILE A 295 -9.69 -11.66 -14.13
N GLY A 296 -8.82 -11.54 -13.13
CA GLY A 296 -7.60 -10.74 -13.18
C GLY A 296 -6.53 -11.24 -14.15
N ASP A 297 -5.47 -10.45 -14.26
CA ASP A 297 -4.33 -10.73 -15.14
C ASP A 297 -3.54 -11.93 -14.61
N TYR A 298 -3.07 -12.80 -15.51
CA TYR A 298 -2.34 -14.04 -15.16
C TYR A 298 -3.09 -14.99 -14.21
N ALA A 299 -4.39 -14.80 -13.95
CA ALA A 299 -5.13 -15.46 -12.88
C ALA A 299 -5.08 -17.00 -12.89
N PHE A 300 -4.95 -17.63 -14.06
CA PHE A 300 -4.76 -19.08 -14.26
C PHE A 300 -3.55 -19.39 -15.16
N TYR A 301 -2.56 -18.48 -15.22
CA TYR A 301 -1.34 -18.68 -16.00
C TYR A 301 -0.65 -20.01 -15.65
N SER A 302 -0.23 -20.79 -16.66
CA SER A 302 0.37 -22.14 -16.51
C SER A 302 -0.43 -23.12 -15.63
N CYS A 303 -1.76 -23.10 -15.69
CA CYS A 303 -2.58 -24.20 -15.15
C CYS A 303 -2.54 -25.42 -16.11
N ASP A 304 -1.37 -26.04 -16.27
CA ASP A 304 -1.05 -27.01 -17.33
C ASP A 304 -2.03 -28.18 -17.49
N ASN A 305 -2.60 -28.71 -16.39
CA ASN A 305 -3.58 -29.82 -16.44
C ASN A 305 -5.06 -29.36 -16.50
N LEU A 306 -5.36 -28.05 -16.56
CA LEU A 306 -6.73 -27.56 -16.66
C LEU A 306 -7.30 -27.88 -18.05
N THR A 307 -8.19 -28.87 -18.15
CA THR A 307 -8.66 -29.37 -19.46
C THR A 307 -9.81 -28.57 -20.07
N SER A 308 -10.61 -27.91 -19.23
CA SER A 308 -11.78 -27.13 -19.66
C SER A 308 -12.11 -26.00 -18.71
N ILE A 309 -12.55 -24.86 -19.25
CA ILE A 309 -13.11 -23.75 -18.47
C ILE A 309 -14.45 -23.28 -19.06
N THR A 310 -15.40 -22.96 -18.18
CA THR A 310 -16.66 -22.31 -18.52
C THR A 310 -16.74 -20.99 -17.77
N ILE A 311 -16.69 -19.89 -18.50
CA ILE A 311 -16.80 -18.54 -17.95
C ILE A 311 -18.29 -18.21 -17.75
N PRO A 312 -18.73 -17.78 -16.55
CA PRO A 312 -20.15 -17.50 -16.29
C PRO A 312 -20.60 -16.15 -16.89
N TYR A 313 -21.90 -16.03 -17.18
CA TYR A 313 -22.53 -14.83 -17.78
C TYR A 313 -22.43 -13.54 -16.95
N SER A 314 -21.95 -13.63 -15.71
CA SER A 314 -21.64 -12.48 -14.85
C SER A 314 -20.31 -11.81 -15.22
N VAL A 315 -19.40 -12.54 -15.86
CA VAL A 315 -18.07 -12.01 -16.23
C VAL A 315 -18.18 -11.06 -17.42
N THR A 316 -17.62 -9.87 -17.27
CA THR A 316 -17.50 -8.85 -18.32
C THR A 316 -16.07 -8.68 -18.85
N SER A 317 -15.06 -9.04 -18.04
CA SER A 317 -13.65 -8.93 -18.39
C SER A 317 -12.82 -10.17 -18.01
N ILE A 318 -11.89 -10.52 -18.91
CA ILE A 318 -10.83 -11.51 -18.70
C ILE A 318 -9.50 -10.79 -18.91
N GLY A 319 -8.60 -10.82 -17.92
CA GLY A 319 -7.34 -10.08 -17.91
C GLY A 319 -6.27 -10.54 -18.90
N ASP A 320 -5.18 -9.78 -18.98
CA ASP A 320 -3.97 -10.09 -19.75
C ASP A 320 -3.39 -11.41 -19.26
N HIS A 321 -2.98 -12.28 -20.18
CA HIS A 321 -2.42 -13.60 -19.89
C HIS A 321 -3.25 -14.54 -18.98
N ALA A 322 -4.53 -14.24 -18.72
CA ALA A 322 -5.34 -14.90 -17.68
C ALA A 322 -5.39 -16.44 -17.75
N PHE A 323 -5.30 -17.04 -18.94
CA PHE A 323 -5.19 -18.50 -19.17
C PHE A 323 -4.03 -18.85 -20.12
N SER A 324 -2.96 -18.03 -20.15
CA SER A 324 -1.78 -18.38 -20.96
C SER A 324 -1.11 -19.66 -20.47
N TYR A 325 -0.48 -20.39 -21.40
CA TYR A 325 0.27 -21.63 -21.15
C TYR A 325 -0.52 -22.73 -20.40
N CYS A 326 -1.86 -22.69 -20.42
CA CYS A 326 -2.67 -23.81 -19.98
C CYS A 326 -2.64 -24.92 -21.04
N ASP A 327 -1.53 -25.66 -21.14
CA ASP A 327 -1.21 -26.61 -22.22
C ASP A 327 -2.34 -27.63 -22.50
N SER A 328 -3.05 -28.10 -21.47
CA SER A 328 -4.18 -29.04 -21.63
C SER A 328 -5.54 -28.39 -21.92
N LEU A 329 -5.66 -27.06 -21.92
CA LEU A 329 -6.94 -26.33 -22.00
C LEU A 329 -7.49 -26.31 -23.42
N ILE A 330 -8.20 -27.39 -23.77
CA ILE A 330 -8.77 -27.63 -25.12
C ILE A 330 -10.26 -27.29 -25.23
N SER A 331 -10.95 -26.94 -24.14
CA SER A 331 -12.37 -26.63 -24.13
C SER A 331 -12.66 -25.34 -23.35
N ILE A 332 -13.00 -24.27 -24.07
CA ILE A 332 -13.21 -22.94 -23.50
C ILE A 332 -14.58 -22.44 -23.92
N THR A 333 -15.41 -22.05 -22.95
CA THR A 333 -16.70 -21.39 -23.20
C THR A 333 -16.68 -19.97 -22.65
N ILE A 334 -16.77 -18.98 -23.54
CA ILE A 334 -16.88 -17.55 -23.22
C ILE A 334 -18.31 -17.08 -23.56
N PRO A 335 -19.04 -16.43 -22.64
CA PRO A 335 -20.39 -15.94 -22.85
C PRO A 335 -20.40 -14.55 -23.52
N ASP A 336 -21.51 -14.24 -24.20
CA ASP A 336 -21.78 -12.94 -24.86
C ASP A 336 -21.64 -11.70 -23.93
N SER A 337 -21.60 -11.88 -22.60
CA SER A 337 -21.38 -10.81 -21.61
C SER A 337 -19.94 -10.29 -21.57
N VAL A 338 -18.96 -11.07 -22.05
CA VAL A 338 -17.55 -10.70 -22.02
C VAL A 338 -17.27 -9.65 -23.10
N THR A 339 -17.08 -8.41 -22.65
CA THR A 339 -16.74 -7.25 -23.48
C THR A 339 -15.24 -6.99 -23.55
N TYR A 340 -14.45 -7.49 -22.59
CA TYR A 340 -12.99 -7.33 -22.58
C TYR A 340 -12.28 -8.68 -22.46
N ILE A 341 -11.24 -8.88 -23.27
CA ILE A 341 -10.34 -10.03 -23.23
C ILE A 341 -8.93 -9.47 -23.44
N GLY A 342 -8.10 -9.57 -22.41
CA GLY A 342 -6.75 -9.02 -22.37
C GLY A 342 -5.76 -9.64 -23.35
N SER A 343 -4.58 -9.03 -23.44
CA SER A 343 -3.50 -9.42 -24.32
C SER A 343 -3.08 -10.85 -24.02
N ASP A 344 -3.02 -11.66 -25.09
CA ASP A 344 -2.54 -13.03 -25.04
C ASP A 344 -3.22 -13.91 -23.95
N ALA A 345 -4.45 -13.56 -23.52
CA ALA A 345 -5.21 -14.22 -22.46
C ALA A 345 -5.40 -15.74 -22.61
N PHE A 346 -5.23 -16.28 -23.82
CA PHE A 346 -5.24 -17.73 -24.12
C PHE A 346 -4.00 -18.21 -24.89
N TYR A 347 -2.94 -17.40 -24.98
CA TYR A 347 -1.70 -17.74 -25.69
C TYR A 347 -1.05 -19.00 -25.10
N GLY A 348 -0.64 -19.95 -25.94
CA GLY A 348 -0.06 -21.22 -25.50
C GLY A 348 -1.05 -22.20 -24.86
N ALA A 349 -2.32 -21.83 -24.64
CA ALA A 349 -3.32 -22.79 -24.19
C ALA A 349 -3.55 -23.89 -25.24
N GLY A 350 -3.92 -25.10 -24.83
CA GLY A 350 -4.12 -26.24 -25.77
C GLY A 350 -5.08 -25.93 -26.94
N TYR A 351 -6.12 -25.12 -26.71
CA TYR A 351 -7.03 -24.62 -27.74
C TYR A 351 -6.36 -23.66 -28.74
N TYR A 352 -5.43 -22.83 -28.27
CA TYR A 352 -4.67 -21.89 -29.10
C TYR A 352 -3.63 -22.60 -29.96
N GLU A 353 -2.95 -23.61 -29.42
CA GLU A 353 -1.93 -24.38 -30.16
C GLU A 353 -2.52 -25.39 -31.15
N ASP A 354 -3.78 -25.83 -30.99
CA ASP A 354 -4.45 -26.67 -31.98
C ASP A 354 -4.73 -25.90 -33.28
N SER A 355 -3.88 -26.16 -34.28
CA SER A 355 -3.99 -25.61 -35.64
C SER A 355 -5.36 -25.76 -36.33
N SER A 356 -6.21 -26.69 -35.89
CA SER A 356 -7.57 -26.88 -36.43
C SER A 356 -8.58 -25.82 -35.95
N ASN A 357 -8.30 -25.11 -34.85
CA ASN A 357 -9.12 -24.00 -34.34
C ASN A 357 -8.88 -22.68 -35.10
N TRP A 358 -7.83 -22.61 -35.94
CA TRP A 358 -7.48 -21.42 -36.71
C TRP A 358 -8.14 -21.43 -38.10
N GLU A 359 -9.12 -20.56 -38.32
CA GLU A 359 -9.78 -20.41 -39.62
C GLU A 359 -9.23 -19.20 -40.37
N ASN A 360 -8.64 -19.41 -41.55
CA ASN A 360 -8.07 -18.35 -42.39
C ASN A 360 -7.08 -17.44 -41.63
N ASN A 361 -6.18 -18.04 -40.85
CA ASN A 361 -5.23 -17.38 -39.96
C ASN A 361 -5.85 -16.60 -38.77
N VAL A 362 -7.11 -16.81 -38.42
CA VAL A 362 -7.77 -16.15 -37.27
C VAL A 362 -8.40 -17.19 -36.32
N LEU A 363 -8.10 -17.05 -35.04
CA LEU A 363 -8.61 -17.83 -33.92
C LEU A 363 -9.83 -17.16 -33.30
N TYR A 364 -10.89 -17.94 -33.06
CA TYR A 364 -12.08 -17.52 -32.34
C TYR A 364 -12.36 -18.50 -31.20
N ILE A 365 -12.88 -17.99 -30.08
CA ILE A 365 -13.51 -18.80 -29.02
C ILE A 365 -14.97 -18.34 -28.94
N GLY A 366 -15.91 -19.22 -29.29
CA GLY A 366 -17.33 -18.86 -29.39
C GLY A 366 -17.56 -17.69 -30.36
N LYS A 367 -18.06 -16.56 -29.83
CA LYS A 367 -18.31 -15.31 -30.57
C LYS A 367 -17.21 -14.26 -30.39
N HIS A 368 -16.06 -14.61 -29.82
CA HIS A 368 -14.99 -13.67 -29.49
C HIS A 368 -13.79 -13.94 -30.40
N LEU A 369 -13.27 -12.88 -31.04
CA LEU A 369 -12.10 -12.97 -31.91
C LEU A 369 -10.85 -12.79 -31.05
N ILE A 370 -10.01 -13.82 -30.97
CA ILE A 370 -8.91 -13.89 -29.99
C ILE A 370 -7.59 -13.44 -30.60
N LYS A 371 -7.21 -13.97 -31.76
CA LYS A 371 -5.91 -13.64 -32.40
C LYS A 371 -5.94 -13.88 -33.90
N ALA A 372 -5.23 -13.06 -34.65
CA ALA A 372 -4.86 -13.26 -36.04
C ALA A 372 -3.34 -13.46 -36.14
N LYS A 373 -2.89 -14.30 -37.08
CA LYS A 373 -1.45 -14.45 -37.35
C LYS A 373 -0.98 -13.25 -38.19
N GLU A 374 0.20 -12.71 -37.88
CA GLU A 374 0.87 -11.60 -38.62
C GLU A 374 0.91 -11.80 -40.15
N ALA A 375 0.92 -13.04 -40.62
CA ALA A 375 0.85 -13.42 -42.03
C ALA A 375 -0.52 -13.12 -42.71
N LEU A 376 -1.52 -12.65 -41.97
CA LEU A 376 -2.80 -12.17 -42.50
C LEU A 376 -2.56 -10.97 -43.42
N SER A 377 -3.19 -10.98 -44.60
CA SER A 377 -2.91 -9.99 -45.64
C SER A 377 -4.12 -9.66 -46.52
N GLY A 378 -4.12 -8.45 -47.06
CA GLY A 378 -5.21 -7.93 -47.89
C GLY A 378 -6.40 -7.45 -47.06
N ALA A 379 -7.61 -7.64 -47.59
CA ALA A 379 -8.84 -7.23 -46.93
C ALA A 379 -9.43 -8.38 -46.09
N TYR A 380 -9.72 -8.14 -44.81
CA TYR A 380 -10.38 -9.13 -43.93
C TYR A 380 -11.80 -8.71 -43.55
N LYS A 381 -12.66 -9.69 -43.27
CA LYS A 381 -14.04 -9.48 -42.79
C LYS A 381 -14.26 -10.31 -41.55
N ILE A 382 -14.54 -9.66 -40.42
CA ILE A 382 -14.87 -10.34 -39.17
C ILE A 382 -16.22 -11.05 -39.31
N LYS A 383 -16.35 -12.23 -38.68
CA LYS A 383 -17.55 -13.07 -38.76
C LYS A 383 -18.77 -12.34 -38.20
N GLN A 384 -19.92 -12.45 -38.87
CA GLN A 384 -21.18 -11.94 -38.35
C GLN A 384 -21.53 -12.63 -37.02
N GLY A 385 -22.02 -11.87 -36.05
CA GLY A 385 -22.29 -12.35 -34.68
C GLY A 385 -21.10 -12.30 -33.73
N THR A 386 -19.92 -11.84 -34.17
CA THR A 386 -18.76 -11.58 -33.28
C THR A 386 -19.12 -10.49 -32.28
N LYS A 387 -18.84 -10.70 -30.99
CA LYS A 387 -19.20 -9.81 -29.88
C LYS A 387 -18.07 -8.87 -29.46
N SER A 388 -16.85 -9.37 -29.34
CA SER A 388 -15.66 -8.57 -29.03
C SER A 388 -14.47 -8.95 -29.89
N ILE A 389 -13.56 -8.00 -30.05
CA ILE A 389 -12.22 -8.19 -30.58
C ILE A 389 -11.28 -8.08 -29.37
N ALA A 390 -10.55 -9.15 -29.06
CA ALA A 390 -9.61 -9.18 -27.93
C ALA A 390 -8.46 -8.19 -28.11
N SER A 391 -7.76 -7.90 -27.02
CA SER A 391 -6.52 -7.14 -27.05
C SER A 391 -5.44 -7.87 -27.87
N ASP A 392 -4.59 -7.12 -28.56
CA ASP A 392 -3.57 -7.58 -29.49
C ASP A 392 -4.07 -8.51 -30.63
N ALA A 393 -5.37 -8.54 -30.91
CA ALA A 393 -5.96 -9.52 -31.83
C ALA A 393 -5.44 -9.44 -33.28
N PHE A 394 -5.22 -8.25 -33.84
CA PHE A 394 -4.57 -8.05 -35.15
C PHE A 394 -3.24 -7.29 -35.03
N SER A 395 -2.64 -7.29 -33.84
CA SER A 395 -1.33 -6.66 -33.58
C SER A 395 -0.30 -7.16 -34.60
N TYR A 396 0.48 -6.24 -35.19
CA TYR A 396 1.52 -6.49 -36.21
C TYR A 396 1.04 -7.26 -37.47
N CYS A 397 -0.24 -7.12 -37.84
CA CYS A 397 -0.75 -7.58 -39.14
C CYS A 397 -0.36 -6.59 -40.28
N ASP A 398 0.93 -6.33 -40.48
CA ASP A 398 1.50 -5.32 -41.41
C ASP A 398 0.96 -5.36 -42.85
N ASN A 399 0.40 -6.49 -43.27
CA ASN A 399 -0.09 -6.72 -44.63
C ASN A 399 -1.62 -6.61 -44.76
N LEU A 400 -2.33 -6.35 -43.66
CA LEU A 400 -3.76 -6.03 -43.63
C LEU A 400 -3.96 -4.63 -44.26
N THR A 401 -4.81 -4.52 -45.29
CA THR A 401 -5.04 -3.27 -46.02
C THR A 401 -6.36 -2.59 -45.68
N SER A 402 -7.34 -3.37 -45.22
CA SER A 402 -8.67 -2.93 -44.80
C SER A 402 -9.34 -4.02 -43.96
N ILE A 403 -10.22 -3.63 -43.03
CA ILE A 403 -11.04 -4.57 -42.26
C ILE A 403 -12.50 -4.13 -42.22
N THR A 404 -13.41 -5.10 -42.31
CA THR A 404 -14.86 -4.90 -42.06
C THR A 404 -15.23 -5.49 -40.70
N ILE A 405 -15.64 -4.63 -39.76
CA ILE A 405 -16.20 -5.01 -38.46
C ILE A 405 -17.74 -5.02 -38.58
N PRO A 406 -18.45 -6.08 -38.15
CA PRO A 406 -19.91 -6.14 -38.18
C PRO A 406 -20.56 -5.46 -36.97
N ASP A 407 -21.81 -4.98 -37.13
CA ASP A 407 -22.63 -4.31 -36.10
C ASP A 407 -23.00 -5.17 -34.87
N SER A 408 -22.42 -6.37 -34.75
CA SER A 408 -22.54 -7.24 -33.57
C SER A 408 -21.41 -7.01 -32.56
N VAL A 409 -20.31 -6.37 -32.99
CA VAL A 409 -19.13 -6.08 -32.15
C VAL A 409 -19.43 -4.87 -31.28
N THR A 410 -19.27 -5.03 -29.97
CA THR A 410 -19.53 -3.97 -28.97
C THR A 410 -18.26 -3.33 -28.42
N SER A 411 -17.10 -3.95 -28.62
CA SER A 411 -15.81 -3.50 -28.07
C SER A 411 -14.64 -3.86 -28.97
N ILE A 412 -13.61 -3.00 -28.92
CA ILE A 412 -12.30 -3.20 -29.54
C ILE A 412 -11.27 -3.12 -28.41
N GLY A 413 -10.58 -4.23 -28.13
CA GLY A 413 -9.57 -4.32 -27.08
C GLY A 413 -8.29 -3.53 -27.36
N ASP A 414 -7.39 -3.55 -26.39
CA ASP A 414 -6.16 -2.78 -26.39
C ASP A 414 -5.18 -3.34 -27.43
N ARG A 415 -4.41 -2.47 -28.11
CA ARG A 415 -3.47 -2.85 -29.17
C ARG A 415 -4.10 -3.68 -30.30
N ALA A 416 -5.44 -3.75 -30.41
CA ALA A 416 -6.14 -4.70 -31.28
C ALA A 416 -5.79 -4.58 -32.77
N PHE A 417 -5.37 -3.40 -33.25
CA PHE A 417 -4.82 -3.16 -34.59
C PHE A 417 -3.45 -2.46 -34.53
N SER A 418 -2.74 -2.55 -33.40
CA SER A 418 -1.42 -1.95 -33.23
C SER A 418 -0.45 -2.45 -34.30
N GLY A 419 0.38 -1.57 -34.86
CA GLY A 419 1.35 -1.93 -35.89
C GLY A 419 0.75 -2.39 -37.22
N CYS A 420 -0.55 -2.25 -37.49
CA CYS A 420 -1.14 -2.55 -38.79
C CYS A 420 -0.73 -1.51 -39.87
N GLU A 421 0.55 -1.43 -40.22
CA GLU A 421 1.14 -0.33 -40.99
C GLU A 421 0.41 -0.01 -42.30
N LYS A 422 -0.11 -1.02 -43.01
CA LYS A 422 -0.80 -0.86 -44.32
C LYS A 422 -2.32 -0.69 -44.20
N LEU A 423 -2.88 -0.65 -43.00
CA LEU A 423 -4.32 -0.46 -42.79
C LEU A 423 -4.71 0.96 -43.22
N SER A 424 -5.32 1.05 -44.40
CA SER A 424 -5.59 2.33 -45.07
C SER A 424 -6.94 2.94 -44.73
N SER A 425 -7.89 2.09 -44.32
CA SER A 425 -9.27 2.44 -43.99
C SER A 425 -9.89 1.40 -43.06
N ILE A 426 -10.68 1.89 -42.10
CA ILE A 426 -11.52 1.11 -41.21
C ILE A 426 -12.81 1.89 -40.94
N THR A 427 -13.91 1.16 -40.69
CA THR A 427 -15.16 1.73 -40.20
C THR A 427 -15.52 1.03 -38.90
N ILE A 428 -15.61 1.81 -37.82
CA ILE A 428 -16.08 1.34 -36.52
C ILE A 428 -17.62 1.39 -36.55
N PRO A 429 -18.35 0.29 -36.31
CA PRO A 429 -19.80 0.28 -36.33
C PRO A 429 -20.37 0.94 -35.08
N GLY A 430 -21.56 1.54 -35.21
CA GLY A 430 -22.26 2.25 -34.11
C GLY A 430 -22.79 1.36 -32.97
N SER A 431 -22.36 0.10 -32.93
CA SER A 431 -22.51 -0.83 -31.81
C SER A 431 -21.35 -0.77 -30.82
N VAL A 432 -20.19 -0.22 -31.22
CA VAL A 432 -18.98 -0.14 -30.39
C VAL A 432 -19.10 1.00 -29.38
N THR A 433 -18.90 0.69 -28.10
CA THR A 433 -19.01 1.67 -27.00
C THR A 433 -17.66 2.17 -26.48
N SER A 434 -16.58 1.46 -26.76
CA SER A 434 -15.22 1.83 -26.33
C SER A 434 -14.16 1.40 -27.35
N ILE A 435 -13.06 2.16 -27.39
CA ILE A 435 -11.84 1.85 -28.14
C ILE A 435 -10.71 1.73 -27.10
N GLY A 436 -10.08 0.56 -27.02
CA GLY A 436 -9.01 0.26 -26.07
C GLY A 436 -7.70 1.02 -26.29
N ASP A 437 -6.79 0.86 -25.34
CA ASP A 437 -5.49 1.55 -25.29
C ASP A 437 -4.61 1.09 -26.45
N SER A 438 -3.93 2.01 -27.14
CA SER A 438 -3.12 1.74 -28.33
C SER A 438 -3.84 0.99 -29.46
N ALA A 439 -5.18 0.95 -29.48
CA ALA A 439 -5.95 0.08 -30.39
C ALA A 439 -5.62 0.26 -31.88
N PHE A 440 -5.25 1.46 -32.33
CA PHE A 440 -4.81 1.77 -33.70
C PHE A 440 -3.39 2.35 -33.75
N SER A 441 -2.59 2.16 -32.69
CA SER A 441 -1.22 2.69 -32.61
C SER A 441 -0.37 2.22 -33.78
N SER A 442 0.45 3.09 -34.36
CA SER A 442 1.29 2.82 -35.54
C SER A 442 0.55 2.28 -36.78
N CYS A 443 -0.76 2.55 -36.93
CA CYS A 443 -1.48 2.37 -38.20
C CYS A 443 -1.04 3.41 -39.25
N ASP A 444 0.20 3.33 -39.73
CA ASP A 444 0.89 4.38 -40.47
C ASP A 444 0.16 4.86 -41.74
N ASN A 445 -0.53 3.98 -42.47
CA ASN A 445 -1.28 4.33 -43.69
C ASN A 445 -2.74 4.76 -43.43
N LEU A 446 -3.21 4.82 -42.18
CA LEU A 446 -4.59 5.21 -41.87
C LEU A 446 -4.77 6.71 -42.14
N THR A 447 -5.55 7.05 -43.17
CA THR A 447 -5.68 8.45 -43.64
C THR A 447 -6.82 9.22 -42.98
N SER A 448 -7.85 8.51 -42.55
CA SER A 448 -9.04 9.00 -41.85
C SER A 448 -9.69 7.84 -41.10
N ILE A 449 -10.34 8.15 -39.97
CA ILE A 449 -11.21 7.23 -39.25
C ILE A 449 -12.44 7.99 -38.72
N THR A 450 -13.57 7.31 -38.64
CA THR A 450 -14.80 7.84 -38.04
C THR A 450 -15.09 7.09 -36.75
N ILE A 451 -15.06 7.80 -35.63
CA ILE A 451 -15.51 7.32 -34.33
C ILE A 451 -17.03 7.56 -34.27
N PRO A 452 -17.87 6.54 -34.03
CA PRO A 452 -19.33 6.71 -33.97
C PRO A 452 -19.78 7.26 -32.62
N ASP A 453 -20.94 7.93 -32.61
CA ASP A 453 -21.57 8.56 -31.42
C ASP A 453 -21.89 7.58 -30.26
N SER A 454 -21.72 6.27 -30.48
CA SER A 454 -21.84 5.24 -29.45
C SER A 454 -20.60 5.13 -28.55
N VAL A 455 -19.44 5.64 -29.00
CA VAL A 455 -18.17 5.54 -28.25
C VAL A 455 -18.13 6.61 -27.15
N THR A 456 -17.98 6.17 -25.90
CA THR A 456 -17.90 7.07 -24.74
C THR A 456 -16.48 7.30 -24.23
N SER A 457 -15.54 6.43 -24.60
CA SER A 457 -14.12 6.51 -24.22
C SER A 457 -13.19 6.11 -25.35
N ILE A 458 -12.03 6.79 -25.40
CA ILE A 458 -10.90 6.50 -26.29
C ILE A 458 -9.70 6.26 -25.37
N GLY A 459 -9.08 5.09 -25.49
CA GLY A 459 -7.94 4.67 -24.67
C GLY A 459 -6.66 5.49 -24.86
N GLU A 460 -5.73 5.30 -23.93
CA GLU A 460 -4.37 5.84 -23.97
C GLU A 460 -3.69 5.48 -25.29
N ALA A 461 -2.98 6.41 -25.92
CA ALA A 461 -2.24 6.18 -27.17
C ALA A 461 -3.05 5.56 -28.33
N ALA A 462 -4.40 5.57 -28.29
CA ALA A 462 -5.24 4.78 -29.20
C ALA A 462 -5.01 5.06 -30.69
N PHE A 463 -4.58 6.27 -31.06
CA PHE A 463 -4.21 6.67 -32.43
C PHE A 463 -2.75 7.15 -32.53
N SER A 464 -1.91 6.84 -31.53
CA SER A 464 -0.51 7.22 -31.49
C SER A 464 0.23 6.72 -32.73
N GLN A 465 1.14 7.53 -33.27
CA GLN A 465 1.86 7.27 -34.50
C GLN A 465 0.99 6.94 -35.72
N CYS A 466 -0.30 7.32 -35.80
CA CYS A 466 -1.04 7.29 -37.07
C CYS A 466 -0.52 8.40 -38.02
N LYS A 467 0.69 8.22 -38.57
CA LYS A 467 1.48 9.28 -39.23
C LYS A 467 0.77 9.95 -40.41
N ASN A 468 -0.06 9.22 -41.16
CA ASN A 468 -0.85 9.75 -42.29
C ASN A 468 -2.29 10.15 -41.95
N LEU A 469 -2.71 10.12 -40.68
CA LEU A 469 -4.04 10.56 -40.29
C LEU A 469 -4.18 12.06 -40.52
N THR A 470 -5.05 12.46 -41.44
CA THR A 470 -5.19 13.87 -41.87
C THR A 470 -6.25 14.65 -41.09
N SER A 471 -7.28 13.92 -40.64
CA SER A 471 -8.43 14.40 -39.89
C SER A 471 -9.07 13.24 -39.12
N ILE A 472 -9.63 13.56 -37.96
CA ILE A 472 -10.47 12.69 -37.15
C ILE A 472 -11.55 13.54 -36.48
N THR A 473 -12.73 12.98 -36.26
CA THR A 473 -13.82 13.61 -35.51
C THR A 473 -13.99 12.88 -34.17
N ILE A 474 -13.95 13.64 -33.08
CA ILE A 474 -14.28 13.16 -31.73
C ILE A 474 -15.77 13.49 -31.49
N PRO A 475 -16.65 12.50 -31.25
CA PRO A 475 -18.07 12.76 -31.05
C PRO A 475 -18.37 13.29 -29.64
N ASP A 476 -19.49 14.00 -29.48
CA ASP A 476 -19.97 14.61 -28.22
C ASP A 476 -20.31 13.57 -27.11
N SER A 477 -20.18 12.27 -27.40
CA SER A 477 -20.30 11.17 -26.44
C SER A 477 -19.00 10.88 -25.68
N VAL A 478 -17.85 11.30 -26.20
CA VAL A 478 -16.54 11.05 -25.59
C VAL A 478 -16.32 11.99 -24.41
N THR A 479 -15.98 11.43 -23.25
CA THR A 479 -15.80 12.18 -21.99
C THR A 479 -14.35 12.53 -21.64
N SER A 480 -13.37 11.88 -22.26
CA SER A 480 -11.94 12.13 -22.01
C SER A 480 -11.10 11.81 -23.26
N ILE A 481 -9.93 12.44 -23.35
CA ILE A 481 -8.85 12.05 -24.27
C ILE A 481 -7.69 11.58 -23.39
N GLY A 482 -7.29 10.32 -23.50
CA GLY A 482 -6.21 9.74 -22.70
C GLY A 482 -4.82 10.28 -23.06
N GLU A 483 -3.82 9.90 -22.27
CA GLU A 483 -2.43 10.26 -22.54
C GLU A 483 -1.99 9.74 -23.92
N TYR A 484 -1.09 10.44 -24.59
CA TYR A 484 -0.52 10.10 -25.90
C TYR A 484 -1.52 9.83 -27.05
N THR A 485 -2.84 10.03 -26.89
CA THR A 485 -3.89 9.50 -27.78
C THR A 485 -3.65 9.75 -29.27
N PHE A 486 -3.19 10.95 -29.65
CA PHE A 486 -2.85 11.37 -31.02
C PHE A 486 -1.36 11.72 -31.18
N SER A 487 -0.51 11.31 -30.24
CA SER A 487 0.93 11.56 -30.27
C SER A 487 1.55 11.08 -31.59
N TYR A 488 2.44 11.85 -32.18
CA TYR A 488 3.05 11.62 -33.50
C TYR A 488 2.06 11.45 -34.68
N CYS A 489 0.80 11.91 -34.58
CA CYS A 489 -0.09 12.08 -35.74
C CYS A 489 0.37 13.24 -36.64
N LYS A 490 1.53 13.08 -37.30
CA LYS A 490 2.27 14.16 -37.96
C LYS A 490 1.51 14.89 -39.07
N ASN A 491 0.57 14.22 -39.75
CA ASN A 491 -0.24 14.82 -40.82
C ASN A 491 -1.62 15.33 -40.36
N LEU A 492 -1.94 15.28 -39.06
CA LEU A 492 -3.22 15.80 -38.55
C LEU A 492 -3.23 17.32 -38.69
N THR A 493 -4.18 17.85 -39.46
CA THR A 493 -4.18 19.27 -39.87
C THR A 493 -5.01 20.18 -38.96
N SER A 494 -6.08 19.63 -38.37
CA SER A 494 -6.96 20.31 -37.42
C SER A 494 -7.69 19.29 -36.54
N ILE A 495 -8.08 19.71 -35.34
CA ILE A 495 -8.91 18.92 -34.41
C ILE A 495 -9.93 19.83 -33.70
N THR A 496 -11.10 19.26 -33.38
CA THR A 496 -12.09 19.86 -32.49
C THR A 496 -12.28 18.92 -31.30
N ILE A 497 -12.11 19.46 -30.11
CA ILE A 497 -12.26 18.76 -28.83
C ILE A 497 -13.61 19.21 -28.26
N PRO A 498 -14.64 18.34 -28.25
CA PRO A 498 -16.00 18.70 -27.85
C PRO A 498 -16.10 19.00 -26.35
N GLY A 499 -17.09 19.80 -25.96
CA GLY A 499 -17.30 20.20 -24.56
C GLY A 499 -17.75 19.07 -23.63
N SER A 500 -17.95 17.86 -24.16
CA SER A 500 -18.13 16.62 -23.40
C SER A 500 -16.83 16.11 -22.79
N VAL A 501 -15.68 16.42 -23.40
CA VAL A 501 -14.35 16.05 -22.91
C VAL A 501 -14.03 16.90 -21.69
N THR A 502 -13.80 16.28 -20.53
CA THR A 502 -13.43 17.00 -19.31
C THR A 502 -11.93 17.27 -19.23
N SER A 503 -11.09 16.39 -19.78
CA SER A 503 -9.64 16.51 -19.71
C SER A 503 -8.97 16.08 -21.01
N ILE A 504 -7.89 16.79 -21.36
CA ILE A 504 -6.93 16.40 -22.39
C ILE A 504 -5.72 15.84 -21.65
N GLY A 505 -5.46 14.54 -21.79
CA GLY A 505 -4.35 13.85 -21.12
C GLY A 505 -2.97 14.30 -21.60
N ASP A 506 -1.96 13.85 -20.86
CA ASP A 506 -0.57 14.24 -21.07
C ASP A 506 -0.07 13.75 -22.44
N SER A 507 0.73 14.57 -23.13
CA SER A 507 1.25 14.30 -24.47
C SER A 507 0.21 13.96 -25.55
N ALA A 508 -1.08 14.26 -25.34
CA ALA A 508 -2.17 13.81 -26.21
C ALA A 508 -2.00 14.16 -27.70
N PHE A 509 -1.39 15.30 -28.04
CA PHE A 509 -1.06 15.75 -29.41
C PHE A 509 0.44 16.06 -29.58
N LEU A 510 1.29 15.46 -28.73
CA LEU A 510 2.74 15.55 -28.79
C LEU A 510 3.26 15.23 -30.22
N TYR A 511 4.14 16.06 -30.79
CA TYR A 511 4.66 15.93 -32.17
C TYR A 511 3.57 15.90 -33.29
N CYS A 512 2.38 16.46 -33.10
CA CYS A 512 1.43 16.76 -34.19
C CYS A 512 1.91 17.93 -35.08
N GLU A 513 3.02 17.72 -35.80
CA GLU A 513 3.78 18.78 -36.47
C GLU A 513 2.97 19.63 -37.47
N ASN A 514 2.02 19.06 -38.23
CA ASN A 514 1.18 19.80 -39.20
C ASN A 514 -0.14 20.33 -38.63
N LEU A 515 -0.36 20.27 -37.31
CA LEU A 515 -1.59 20.76 -36.68
C LEU A 515 -1.63 22.30 -36.74
N THR A 516 -2.54 22.86 -37.55
CA THR A 516 -2.60 24.32 -37.81
C THR A 516 -3.63 25.05 -36.97
N SER A 517 -4.66 24.33 -36.50
CA SER A 517 -5.81 24.85 -35.76
C SER A 517 -6.33 23.78 -34.79
N VAL A 518 -6.55 24.18 -33.55
CA VAL A 518 -7.17 23.38 -32.49
C VAL A 518 -8.36 24.17 -31.96
N THR A 519 -9.52 23.53 -31.88
CA THR A 519 -10.70 24.11 -31.19
C THR A 519 -10.92 23.34 -29.91
N ILE A 520 -10.78 24.01 -28.77
CA ILE A 520 -11.11 23.48 -27.44
C ILE A 520 -12.44 24.11 -27.03
N CYS A 521 -13.48 23.30 -26.86
CA CYS A 521 -14.80 23.78 -26.46
C CYS A 521 -14.90 24.01 -24.94
N GLU A 522 -15.82 24.90 -24.53
CA GLU A 522 -16.21 25.06 -23.12
C GLU A 522 -16.73 23.72 -22.56
N GLY A 523 -16.17 23.29 -21.43
CA GLY A 523 -16.40 21.99 -20.80
C GLY A 523 -15.10 21.26 -20.43
N VAL A 524 -14.03 21.50 -21.19
CA VAL A 524 -12.68 21.00 -20.87
C VAL A 524 -12.15 21.75 -19.65
N THR A 525 -11.78 21.04 -18.58
CA THR A 525 -11.30 21.61 -17.32
C THR A 525 -9.78 21.61 -17.17
N SER A 526 -9.05 20.75 -17.89
CA SER A 526 -7.60 20.68 -17.81
C SER A 526 -6.93 20.34 -19.16
N ILE A 527 -5.71 20.86 -19.32
CA ILE A 527 -4.77 20.52 -20.39
C ILE A 527 -3.55 19.89 -19.72
N GLY A 528 -3.24 18.64 -20.06
CA GLY A 528 -2.14 17.86 -19.49
C GLY A 528 -0.73 18.35 -19.85
N GLU A 529 0.27 17.74 -19.22
CA GLU A 529 1.69 17.98 -19.51
C GLU A 529 2.01 17.64 -20.97
N GLU A 530 2.81 18.46 -21.66
CA GLU A 530 3.22 18.27 -23.06
C GLU A 530 2.06 18.07 -24.08
N ALA A 531 0.80 18.37 -23.71
CA ALA A 531 -0.38 18.00 -24.49
C ALA A 531 -0.38 18.44 -25.97
N PHE A 532 0.23 19.58 -26.30
CA PHE A 532 0.45 20.09 -27.67
C PHE A 532 1.95 20.36 -27.96
N CYS A 533 2.85 19.74 -27.19
CA CYS A 533 4.30 19.84 -27.37
C CYS A 533 4.70 19.58 -28.83
N ARG A 534 5.49 20.50 -29.40
CA ARG A 534 5.99 20.46 -30.79
C ARG A 534 4.89 20.39 -31.86
N CYS A 535 3.70 20.95 -31.60
CA CYS A 535 2.72 21.33 -32.62
C CYS A 535 3.22 22.54 -33.45
N LYS A 536 4.32 22.33 -34.19
CA LYS A 536 5.13 23.40 -34.81
C LYS A 536 4.34 24.33 -35.75
N ASN A 537 3.33 23.84 -36.46
CA ASN A 537 2.52 24.64 -37.38
C ASN A 537 1.26 25.28 -36.75
N LEU A 538 1.05 25.14 -35.44
CA LEU A 538 -0.10 25.74 -34.76
C LEU A 538 0.03 27.26 -34.80
N THR A 539 -0.97 27.96 -35.35
CA THR A 539 -0.87 29.41 -35.64
C THR A 539 -1.51 30.29 -34.56
N SER A 540 -2.54 29.78 -33.90
CA SER A 540 -3.25 30.42 -32.80
C SER A 540 -3.97 29.37 -31.94
N ILE A 541 -4.14 29.65 -30.66
CA ILE A 541 -4.93 28.82 -29.73
C ILE A 541 -5.85 29.70 -28.88
N THR A 542 -7.04 29.19 -28.55
CA THR A 542 -7.93 29.77 -27.53
C THR A 542 -8.12 28.73 -26.43
N ILE A 543 -7.75 29.09 -25.21
CA ILE A 543 -7.94 28.30 -23.99
C ILE A 543 -9.27 28.78 -23.36
N PRO A 544 -10.33 27.94 -23.33
CA PRO A 544 -11.65 28.34 -22.87
C PRO A 544 -11.69 28.59 -21.36
N GLY A 545 -12.72 29.30 -20.90
CA GLY A 545 -12.85 29.70 -19.49
C GLY A 545 -13.11 28.53 -18.55
N SER A 546 -13.55 27.39 -19.06
CA SER A 546 -13.67 26.15 -18.29
C SER A 546 -12.34 25.54 -17.84
N VAL A 547 -11.22 25.83 -18.54
CA VAL A 547 -9.90 25.29 -18.18
C VAL A 547 -9.37 26.00 -16.93
N THR A 548 -9.06 25.26 -15.86
CA THR A 548 -8.50 25.84 -14.63
C THR A 548 -6.98 25.98 -14.70
N SER A 549 -6.29 25.04 -15.35
CA SER A 549 -4.82 25.00 -15.40
C SER A 549 -4.32 24.59 -16.78
N ILE A 550 -3.28 25.28 -17.26
CA ILE A 550 -2.47 24.87 -18.41
C ILE A 550 -1.28 24.08 -17.86
N GLY A 551 -1.18 22.78 -18.19
CA GLY A 551 -0.11 21.91 -17.73
C GLY A 551 1.28 22.30 -18.21
N ASP A 552 2.29 21.70 -17.58
CA ASP A 552 3.70 21.92 -17.90
C ASP A 552 3.98 21.59 -19.36
N ARG A 553 4.85 22.36 -20.01
CA ARG A 553 5.33 22.13 -21.39
C ARG A 553 4.21 22.03 -22.45
N ALA A 554 2.96 22.39 -22.12
CA ALA A 554 1.78 22.08 -22.92
C ALA A 554 1.86 22.57 -24.38
N PHE A 555 2.52 23.69 -24.66
CA PHE A 555 2.72 24.26 -26.00
C PHE A 555 4.21 24.50 -26.33
N ILE A 556 5.13 23.75 -25.70
CA ILE A 556 6.57 23.91 -25.92
C ILE A 556 6.94 23.68 -27.40
N VAL A 557 7.79 24.55 -27.94
CA VAL A 557 8.23 24.56 -29.36
C VAL A 557 7.08 24.65 -30.38
N CYS A 558 5.99 25.36 -30.05
CA CYS A 558 4.99 25.79 -31.03
C CYS A 558 5.50 26.97 -31.89
N GLU A 559 6.53 26.72 -32.71
CA GLU A 559 7.30 27.70 -33.49
C GLU A 559 6.47 28.70 -34.34
N ASN A 560 5.29 28.30 -34.83
CA ASN A 560 4.41 29.18 -35.63
C ASN A 560 3.30 29.88 -34.83
N LEU A 561 3.23 29.71 -33.51
CA LEU A 561 2.17 30.27 -32.68
C LEU A 561 2.31 31.78 -32.60
N THR A 562 1.40 32.51 -33.24
CA THR A 562 1.45 33.99 -33.33
C THR A 562 0.66 34.69 -32.24
N SER A 563 -0.35 34.01 -31.69
CA SER A 563 -1.28 34.53 -30.70
C SER A 563 -1.85 33.42 -29.81
N VAL A 564 -2.02 33.73 -28.54
CA VAL A 564 -2.68 32.89 -27.53
C VAL A 564 -3.80 33.73 -26.92
N THR A 565 -5.02 33.18 -26.87
CA THR A 565 -6.12 33.75 -26.09
C THR A 565 -6.34 32.88 -24.87
N ILE A 566 -6.10 33.43 -23.68
CA ILE A 566 -6.38 32.76 -22.40
C ILE A 566 -7.65 33.42 -21.84
N CYS A 567 -8.72 32.66 -21.67
CA CYS A 567 -10.00 33.18 -21.17
C CYS A 567 -10.04 33.28 -19.64
N GLU A 568 -10.92 34.16 -19.13
CA GLU A 568 -11.24 34.25 -17.70
C GLU A 568 -11.75 32.91 -17.16
N GLY A 569 -11.08 32.39 -16.14
CA GLY A 569 -11.32 31.08 -15.53
C GLY A 569 -10.02 30.27 -15.33
N VAL A 570 -9.03 30.48 -16.21
CA VAL A 570 -7.68 29.90 -16.05
C VAL A 570 -6.99 30.53 -14.84
N THR A 571 -6.52 29.71 -13.90
CA THR A 571 -5.85 30.15 -12.66
C THR A 571 -4.33 30.02 -12.69
N SER A 572 -3.76 29.11 -13.50
CA SER A 572 -2.31 28.86 -13.55
C SER A 572 -1.79 28.54 -14.96
N ILE A 573 -0.50 28.84 -15.16
CA ILE A 573 0.27 28.56 -16.37
C ILE A 573 1.56 27.81 -15.95
N GLY A 574 1.65 26.52 -16.27
CA GLY A 574 2.70 25.60 -15.79
C GLY A 574 4.12 25.84 -16.30
N ASP A 575 5.08 25.06 -15.78
CA ASP A 575 6.51 25.15 -16.12
C ASP A 575 6.68 24.97 -17.63
N ARG A 576 7.37 25.91 -18.28
CA ARG A 576 7.67 25.87 -19.73
C ARG A 576 6.44 25.80 -20.65
N ALA A 577 5.25 26.15 -20.17
CA ALA A 577 3.99 25.97 -20.91
C ALA A 577 4.00 26.52 -22.35
N PHE A 578 4.71 27.62 -22.62
CA PHE A 578 4.89 28.22 -23.95
C PHE A 578 6.38 28.41 -24.33
N GLU A 579 7.31 27.64 -23.74
CA GLU A 579 8.74 27.71 -24.08
C GLU A 579 8.98 27.52 -25.60
N GLU A 580 9.95 28.24 -26.17
CA GLU A 580 10.27 28.23 -27.62
C GLU A 580 9.08 28.55 -28.56
N CYS A 581 8.02 29.24 -28.11
CA CYS A 581 6.98 29.80 -28.98
C CYS A 581 7.49 31.02 -29.76
N GLU A 582 8.49 30.83 -30.63
CA GLU A 582 9.33 31.90 -31.18
C GLU A 582 8.56 33.03 -31.87
N LYS A 583 7.39 32.79 -32.48
CA LYS A 583 6.58 33.80 -33.17
C LYS A 583 5.50 34.47 -32.31
N LEU A 584 5.35 34.09 -31.04
CA LEU A 584 4.36 34.69 -30.16
C LEU A 584 4.77 36.14 -29.90
N SER A 585 3.94 37.09 -30.33
CA SER A 585 4.32 38.51 -30.33
C SER A 585 3.76 39.31 -29.15
N SER A 586 2.60 38.88 -28.64
CA SER A 586 1.93 39.49 -27.50
C SER A 586 1.16 38.45 -26.68
N VAL A 587 1.12 38.61 -25.36
CA VAL A 587 0.24 37.85 -24.46
C VAL A 587 -0.49 38.79 -23.50
N THR A 588 -1.77 38.52 -23.28
CA THR A 588 -2.59 39.17 -22.24
C THR A 588 -3.04 38.08 -21.29
N ILE A 589 -2.60 38.16 -20.04
CA ILE A 589 -2.96 37.21 -18.98
C ILE A 589 -4.26 37.70 -18.31
N PRO A 590 -5.30 36.86 -18.14
CA PRO A 590 -6.62 37.26 -17.62
C PRO A 590 -6.64 37.41 -16.09
N ASP A 591 -7.57 38.20 -15.56
CA ASP A 591 -7.65 38.55 -14.13
C ASP A 591 -7.89 37.32 -13.22
N SER A 592 -8.26 36.17 -13.76
CA SER A 592 -8.32 34.89 -13.04
C SER A 592 -6.97 34.24 -12.70
N VAL A 593 -5.88 34.56 -13.42
CA VAL A 593 -4.57 33.90 -13.23
C VAL A 593 -3.86 34.38 -11.96
N THR A 594 -3.44 33.44 -11.12
CA THR A 594 -2.70 33.69 -9.88
C THR A 594 -1.22 33.28 -9.97
N SER A 595 -0.86 32.29 -10.80
CA SER A 595 0.53 31.83 -10.97
C SER A 595 0.96 31.79 -12.43
N ILE A 596 2.22 32.16 -12.67
CA ILE A 596 2.93 31.97 -13.94
C ILE A 596 4.24 31.26 -13.59
N ASP A 597 4.38 30.02 -13.98
CA ASP A 597 5.42 29.17 -13.39
C ASP A 597 6.76 29.28 -14.14
N ARG A 598 7.74 28.50 -13.70
CA ARG A 598 9.13 28.59 -14.16
C ARG A 598 9.23 28.45 -15.68
N MET A 599 10.05 29.29 -16.31
CA MET A 599 10.28 29.25 -17.77
C MET A 599 9.02 29.33 -18.66
N ALA A 600 7.84 29.73 -18.15
CA ALA A 600 6.56 29.63 -18.86
C ALA A 600 6.53 30.25 -20.27
N PHE A 601 7.29 31.32 -20.52
CA PHE A 601 7.47 31.95 -21.84
C PHE A 601 8.97 32.06 -22.25
N TYR A 602 9.81 31.16 -21.73
CA TYR A 602 11.25 31.10 -22.03
C TYR A 602 11.52 31.00 -23.54
N GLU A 603 12.51 31.73 -24.05
CA GLU A 603 12.87 31.78 -25.48
C GLU A 603 11.73 32.17 -26.46
N CYS A 604 10.66 32.83 -25.98
CA CYS A 604 9.66 33.49 -26.83
C CYS A 604 10.22 34.79 -27.45
N LYS A 605 11.21 34.66 -28.34
CA LYS A 605 12.07 35.75 -28.84
C LYS A 605 11.35 36.92 -29.54
N ASN A 606 10.10 36.76 -30.00
CA ASN A 606 9.29 37.86 -30.54
C ASN A 606 8.26 38.46 -29.55
N LEU A 607 8.13 37.90 -28.33
CA LEU A 607 7.14 38.33 -27.34
C LEU A 607 7.52 39.68 -26.75
N THR A 608 7.00 40.75 -27.35
CA THR A 608 7.39 42.14 -27.08
C THR A 608 6.32 42.94 -26.32
N SER A 609 5.13 42.38 -26.15
CA SER A 609 4.03 42.99 -25.40
C SER A 609 3.42 42.00 -24.43
N ILE A 610 3.62 42.22 -23.13
CA ILE A 610 3.16 41.34 -22.05
C ILE A 610 2.29 42.16 -21.10
N THR A 611 1.08 41.68 -20.82
CA THR A 611 0.19 42.28 -19.80
C THR A 611 -0.05 41.27 -18.68
N ILE A 612 0.40 41.60 -17.47
CA ILE A 612 0.23 40.80 -16.26
C ILE A 612 -0.83 41.48 -15.36
N PRO A 613 -1.94 40.82 -15.01
CA PRO A 613 -3.05 41.35 -14.21
C PRO A 613 -2.68 41.41 -12.73
N TYR A 614 -3.44 42.15 -11.92
CA TYR A 614 -3.12 42.37 -10.50
C TYR A 614 -3.36 41.14 -9.60
N SER A 615 -4.01 40.11 -10.13
CA SER A 615 -4.26 38.82 -9.48
C SER A 615 -3.01 37.96 -9.30
N VAL A 616 -2.00 38.08 -10.17
CA VAL A 616 -0.79 37.24 -10.14
C VAL A 616 0.00 37.45 -8.85
N THR A 617 0.15 36.39 -8.05
CA THR A 617 0.88 36.36 -6.78
C THR A 617 2.20 35.58 -6.85
N TYR A 618 2.44 34.85 -7.94
CA TYR A 618 3.65 34.07 -8.17
C TYR A 618 4.14 34.21 -9.63
N ILE A 619 5.44 34.42 -9.81
CA ILE A 619 6.14 34.37 -11.10
C ILE A 619 7.43 33.57 -10.89
N GLY A 620 7.49 32.38 -11.49
CA GLY A 620 8.61 31.45 -11.39
C GLY A 620 9.88 31.94 -12.09
N SER A 621 11.01 31.31 -11.79
CA SER A 621 12.32 31.73 -12.29
C SER A 621 12.39 31.62 -13.83
N ASN A 622 13.06 32.58 -14.46
CA ASN A 622 13.21 32.65 -15.93
C ASN A 622 11.89 32.67 -16.74
N ALA A 623 10.72 32.92 -16.12
CA ALA A 623 9.41 32.85 -16.79
C ALA A 623 9.29 33.70 -18.06
N PHE A 624 10.08 34.78 -18.17
CA PHE A 624 10.15 35.66 -19.36
C PHE A 624 11.57 35.84 -19.91
N TYR A 625 12.52 34.97 -19.57
CA TYR A 625 13.91 35.05 -20.04
C TYR A 625 14.01 34.77 -21.56
N ASP A 626 14.92 35.47 -22.24
CA ASP A 626 15.10 35.49 -23.71
C ASP A 626 13.82 35.80 -24.51
N THR A 627 12.80 36.40 -23.87
CA THR A 627 11.65 36.97 -24.59
C THR A 627 12.03 38.20 -25.41
N GLY A 628 11.22 38.56 -26.40
CA GLY A 628 11.40 39.84 -27.12
C GLY A 628 11.34 41.08 -26.22
N TYR A 629 10.64 40.99 -25.08
CA TYR A 629 10.55 42.03 -24.06
C TYR A 629 11.82 42.08 -23.21
N TYR A 630 12.32 40.93 -22.76
CA TYR A 630 13.59 40.79 -22.04
C TYR A 630 14.78 41.28 -22.88
N ASN A 631 14.86 40.87 -24.15
CA ASN A 631 15.96 41.23 -25.05
C ASN A 631 15.96 42.71 -25.49
N ASN A 632 14.87 43.45 -25.27
CA ASN A 632 14.83 44.87 -25.57
C ASN A 632 15.49 45.68 -24.44
N SER A 633 16.75 46.07 -24.64
CA SER A 633 17.51 46.97 -23.75
C SER A 633 16.78 48.25 -23.30
N SER A 634 15.74 48.72 -24.00
CA SER A 634 14.94 49.88 -23.57
C SER A 634 13.96 49.59 -22.44
N ASN A 635 13.70 48.31 -22.13
CA ASN A 635 12.81 47.85 -21.06
C ASN A 635 13.53 47.70 -19.71
N TRP A 636 14.87 47.77 -19.70
CA TRP A 636 15.69 47.69 -18.50
C TRP A 636 15.90 49.09 -17.91
N GLU A 637 15.33 49.33 -16.73
CA GLU A 637 15.50 50.57 -15.98
C GLU A 637 16.57 50.35 -14.89
N ASN A 638 17.74 50.98 -15.04
CA ASN A 638 18.87 50.86 -14.09
C ASN A 638 19.26 49.40 -13.78
N ASN A 639 19.54 48.60 -14.82
CA ASN A 639 19.85 47.17 -14.73
C ASN A 639 18.72 46.28 -14.17
N VAL A 640 17.48 46.76 -14.04
CA VAL A 640 16.34 45.96 -13.58
C VAL A 640 15.18 45.98 -14.60
N LEU A 641 14.65 44.81 -14.92
CA LEU A 641 13.54 44.58 -15.83
C LEU A 641 12.22 44.54 -15.07
N TYR A 642 11.27 45.39 -15.47
CA TYR A 642 9.91 45.39 -14.95
C TYR A 642 8.89 45.09 -16.06
N ILE A 643 7.87 44.31 -15.75
CA ILE A 643 6.63 44.20 -16.55
C ILE A 643 5.49 44.80 -15.72
N GLY A 644 5.07 46.02 -16.03
CA GLY A 644 4.01 46.71 -15.29
C GLY A 644 4.37 46.96 -13.81
N LYS A 645 3.76 46.21 -12.90
CA LYS A 645 4.01 46.26 -11.44
C LYS A 645 4.90 45.11 -10.92
N TYR A 646 5.43 44.29 -11.82
CA TYR A 646 6.17 43.07 -11.50
C TYR A 646 7.65 43.32 -11.78
N LEU A 647 8.50 43.14 -10.77
CA LEU A 647 9.96 43.14 -10.92
C LEU A 647 10.35 41.73 -11.35
N ILE A 648 10.82 41.60 -12.58
CA ILE A 648 11.06 40.30 -13.21
C ILE A 648 12.48 39.81 -12.93
N GLU A 649 13.48 40.65 -13.20
CA GLU A 649 14.88 40.24 -13.13
C GLU A 649 15.79 41.48 -13.00
N ALA A 650 16.89 41.34 -12.27
CA ALA A 650 17.98 42.27 -12.16
C ALA A 650 19.22 41.65 -12.80
N ASN A 651 19.93 42.44 -13.60
CA ASN A 651 21.15 41.99 -14.24
C ASN A 651 22.27 41.86 -13.19
N GLU A 652 23.06 40.77 -13.25
CA GLU A 652 24.22 40.48 -12.38
C GLU A 652 25.17 41.68 -12.14
N SER A 653 25.27 42.61 -13.09
CA SER A 653 26.07 43.84 -12.97
C SER A 653 25.44 44.95 -12.11
N LEU A 654 24.26 44.74 -11.54
CA LEU A 654 23.64 45.65 -10.57
C LEU A 654 24.55 45.76 -9.33
N SER A 655 24.80 46.99 -8.90
CA SER A 655 25.81 47.26 -7.87
C SER A 655 25.46 48.47 -7.01
N GLY A 656 25.94 48.45 -5.76
CA GLY A 656 25.64 49.48 -4.77
C GLY A 656 24.25 49.30 -4.15
N ASP A 657 23.64 50.41 -3.73
CA ASP A 657 22.34 50.42 -3.05
C ASP A 657 21.19 50.55 -4.07
N TYR A 658 20.15 49.72 -3.96
CA TYR A 658 18.98 49.74 -4.86
C TYR A 658 17.67 49.99 -4.11
N GLU A 659 16.81 50.84 -4.67
CA GLU A 659 15.46 51.12 -4.16
C GLU A 659 14.43 50.56 -5.15
N ILE A 660 13.64 49.58 -4.72
CA ILE A 660 12.59 48.99 -5.55
C ILE A 660 11.49 50.03 -5.79
N LYS A 661 11.04 50.12 -7.04
CA LYS A 661 10.13 51.15 -7.53
C LYS A 661 8.81 51.15 -6.76
N GLN A 662 8.40 52.30 -6.23
CA GLN A 662 7.09 52.50 -5.60
C GLN A 662 5.94 52.03 -6.51
N GLY A 663 5.03 51.21 -5.98
CA GLY A 663 3.93 50.61 -6.74
C GLY A 663 4.25 49.22 -7.33
N THR A 664 5.47 48.70 -7.13
CA THR A 664 5.81 47.29 -7.40
C THR A 664 5.00 46.39 -6.47
N LYS A 665 4.28 45.41 -7.03
CA LYS A 665 3.44 44.45 -6.29
C LYS A 665 4.22 43.20 -5.90
N LEU A 666 5.10 42.73 -6.78
CA LEU A 666 5.73 41.42 -6.69
C LEU A 666 7.18 41.48 -7.21
N ILE A 667 8.06 40.75 -6.53
CA ILE A 667 9.41 40.41 -6.97
C ILE A 667 9.38 38.93 -7.38
N SER A 668 9.79 38.59 -8.59
CA SER A 668 9.76 37.21 -9.10
C SER A 668 10.78 36.29 -8.41
N ASN A 669 10.63 34.97 -8.56
CA ASN A 669 11.63 34.00 -8.13
C ASN A 669 12.98 34.28 -8.79
N SER A 670 14.06 34.14 -8.02
CA SER A 670 15.46 34.37 -8.46
C SER A 670 15.73 35.79 -9.04
N ALA A 671 14.88 36.78 -8.77
CA ALA A 671 14.94 38.08 -9.48
C ALA A 671 16.24 38.89 -9.28
N PHE A 672 16.98 38.73 -8.18
CA PHE A 672 18.32 39.30 -7.98
C PHE A 672 19.40 38.22 -7.80
N TYR A 673 19.16 37.02 -8.34
CA TYR A 673 20.12 35.92 -8.29
C TYR A 673 21.47 36.32 -8.91
N ASP A 674 22.57 35.87 -8.31
CA ASP A 674 23.96 36.20 -8.70
C ASP A 674 24.26 37.72 -8.81
N CYS A 675 23.47 38.61 -8.18
CA CYS A 675 23.78 40.05 -8.05
C CYS A 675 24.89 40.31 -7.00
N GLU A 676 26.07 39.71 -7.18
CA GLU A 676 27.20 39.72 -6.24
C GLU A 676 27.58 41.13 -5.74
N SER A 677 27.43 42.16 -6.59
CA SER A 677 27.87 43.54 -6.31
C SER A 677 26.83 44.44 -5.62
N LEU A 678 25.62 43.93 -5.34
CA LEU A 678 24.56 44.65 -4.64
C LEU A 678 24.91 44.79 -3.14
N THR A 679 24.86 46.00 -2.57
CA THR A 679 25.26 46.27 -1.18
C THR A 679 24.10 46.44 -0.21
N SER A 680 22.97 46.99 -0.66
CA SER A 680 21.72 47.03 0.10
C SER A 680 20.51 47.11 -0.83
N ILE A 681 19.34 46.71 -0.33
CA ILE A 681 18.08 46.88 -1.05
C ILE A 681 16.96 47.43 -0.16
N THR A 682 16.10 48.28 -0.73
CA THR A 682 14.90 48.82 -0.08
C THR A 682 13.63 48.35 -0.79
N ILE A 683 12.71 47.76 -0.02
CA ILE A 683 11.41 47.22 -0.44
C ILE A 683 10.29 48.20 -0.02
N PRO A 684 9.50 48.77 -0.95
CA PRO A 684 8.45 49.74 -0.65
C PRO A 684 7.20 49.11 -0.02
N ASP A 685 6.27 49.94 0.45
CA ASP A 685 5.00 49.52 1.08
C ASP A 685 4.12 48.64 0.19
N SER A 686 4.26 48.75 -1.13
CA SER A 686 3.38 48.14 -2.12
C SER A 686 3.71 46.68 -2.47
N VAL A 687 4.87 46.16 -2.04
CA VAL A 687 5.30 44.79 -2.36
C VAL A 687 4.57 43.81 -1.46
N THR A 688 3.73 42.97 -2.08
CA THR A 688 2.87 41.97 -1.44
C THR A 688 3.35 40.54 -1.60
N SER A 689 4.29 40.28 -2.51
CA SER A 689 4.90 38.96 -2.76
C SER A 689 6.38 39.11 -3.15
N ILE A 690 7.22 38.20 -2.68
CA ILE A 690 8.65 38.07 -2.98
C ILE A 690 8.87 36.59 -3.26
N GLY A 691 9.38 36.28 -4.46
CA GLY A 691 9.60 34.92 -4.90
C GLY A 691 10.76 34.22 -4.18
N GLU A 692 10.80 32.90 -4.32
CA GLU A 692 11.88 32.04 -3.80
C GLU A 692 13.22 32.42 -4.44
N GLU A 693 14.31 32.25 -3.68
CA GLU A 693 15.68 32.60 -4.08
C GLU A 693 15.89 34.04 -4.59
N ALA A 694 14.93 34.96 -4.38
CA ALA A 694 14.96 36.29 -5.00
C ALA A 694 16.22 37.12 -4.70
N PHE A 695 16.95 36.81 -3.62
CA PHE A 695 18.23 37.42 -3.23
C PHE A 695 19.37 36.40 -3.05
N CYS A 696 19.21 35.17 -3.55
CA CYS A 696 20.25 34.15 -3.45
C CYS A 696 21.53 34.62 -4.16
N ARG A 697 22.70 34.26 -3.59
CA ARG A 697 24.04 34.65 -4.06
C ARG A 697 24.32 36.15 -4.24
N CYS A 698 23.53 37.02 -3.61
CA CYS A 698 23.91 38.41 -3.39
C CYS A 698 25.03 38.52 -2.33
N GLU A 699 26.25 38.02 -2.63
CA GLU A 699 27.32 37.80 -1.64
C GLU A 699 27.75 39.07 -0.87
N ASN A 700 27.65 40.26 -1.46
CA ASN A 700 27.98 41.53 -0.78
C ASN A 700 26.75 42.27 -0.19
N LEU A 701 25.56 41.68 -0.23
CA LEU A 701 24.34 42.30 0.31
C LEU A 701 24.44 42.37 1.83
N THR A 702 24.54 43.59 2.37
CA THR A 702 24.73 43.83 3.80
C THR A 702 23.42 44.04 4.56
N SER A 703 22.36 44.49 3.88
CA SER A 703 21.07 44.80 4.50
C SER A 703 19.92 44.81 3.50
N ILE A 704 18.76 44.31 3.95
CA ILE A 704 17.45 44.44 3.31
C ILE A 704 16.60 45.34 4.21
N THR A 705 16.06 46.42 3.65
CA THR A 705 15.19 47.37 4.36
C THR A 705 13.77 47.27 3.80
N VAL A 706 12.77 47.17 4.66
CA VAL A 706 11.34 47.20 4.27
C VAL A 706 10.69 48.48 4.81
N ASP A 707 9.86 49.13 4.00
CA ASP A 707 9.05 50.28 4.42
C ASP A 707 8.18 49.94 5.65
N GLU A 708 8.08 50.86 6.61
CA GLU A 708 7.31 50.63 7.85
C GLU A 708 5.82 50.34 7.60
N ASN A 709 5.28 50.83 6.47
CA ASN A 709 3.90 50.69 6.05
C ASN A 709 3.64 49.44 5.20
N ASN A 710 4.66 48.67 4.81
CA ASN A 710 4.45 47.43 4.05
C ASN A 710 3.60 46.44 4.87
N GLU A 711 2.52 45.90 4.30
CA GLU A 711 1.58 45.02 5.02
C GLU A 711 1.97 43.53 5.00
N SER A 712 2.88 43.11 4.11
CA SER A 712 3.27 41.70 3.89
C SER A 712 4.62 41.32 4.49
N TYR A 713 5.56 42.26 4.57
CA TYR A 713 6.96 42.03 4.95
C TYR A 713 7.42 42.99 6.03
N SER A 714 8.54 42.64 6.67
CA SER A 714 9.25 43.54 7.57
C SER A 714 10.74 43.20 7.60
N SER A 715 11.60 44.19 7.88
CA SER A 715 12.99 43.91 8.24
C SER A 715 13.26 44.16 9.72
N ASP A 716 14.40 43.69 10.22
CA ASP A 716 14.92 44.09 11.52
C ASP A 716 16.02 45.16 11.41
N LYS A 717 16.48 45.64 12.57
CA LYS A 717 17.59 46.61 12.71
C LYS A 717 18.95 46.11 12.21
N ASP A 718 19.07 44.80 11.95
CA ASP A 718 20.29 44.15 11.49
C ASP A 718 20.22 43.83 9.98
N GLY A 719 19.12 44.24 9.31
CA GLY A 719 18.92 44.16 7.86
C GLY A 719 18.32 42.84 7.37
N VAL A 720 17.80 41.99 8.27
CA VAL A 720 17.26 40.66 7.92
C VAL A 720 15.79 40.77 7.50
N LEU A 721 15.41 40.09 6.42
CA LEU A 721 14.07 40.08 5.85
C LEU A 721 13.19 38.99 6.49
N TYR A 722 11.97 39.39 6.83
CA TYR A 722 10.93 38.56 7.43
C TYR A 722 9.58 38.82 6.73
N ASN A 723 8.64 37.90 6.93
CA ASN A 723 7.22 38.25 6.76
C ASN A 723 6.78 39.32 7.78
N LYS A 724 5.56 39.88 7.64
CA LYS A 724 5.10 41.00 8.49
C LYS A 724 5.10 40.67 9.98
N GLU A 725 4.63 39.47 10.33
CA GLU A 725 4.49 39.00 11.72
C GLU A 725 5.83 38.54 12.34
N LYS A 726 6.89 38.42 11.53
CA LYS A 726 8.19 37.84 11.89
C LYS A 726 8.09 36.39 12.40
N SER A 727 7.13 35.64 11.85
CA SER A 727 7.03 34.18 12.03
C SER A 727 7.89 33.40 11.03
N GLU A 728 8.33 34.04 9.96
CA GLU A 728 9.18 33.42 8.94
C GLU A 728 10.39 34.32 8.66
N LEU A 729 11.58 33.74 8.73
CA LEU A 729 12.81 34.38 8.25
C LEU A 729 13.00 33.99 6.79
N ILE A 730 12.94 35.00 5.91
CA ILE A 730 12.95 34.82 4.46
C ILE A 730 14.38 34.95 3.91
N GLN A 731 15.11 35.98 4.31
CA GLN A 731 16.48 36.18 3.84
C GLN A 731 17.36 36.92 4.87
N TYR A 732 18.48 36.31 5.22
CA TYR A 732 19.62 36.95 5.84
C TYR A 732 20.57 37.51 4.76
N PRO A 733 21.06 38.76 4.87
CA PRO A 733 22.00 39.34 3.91
C PRO A 733 23.39 38.70 4.00
N ALA A 734 23.83 37.98 2.97
CA ALA A 734 25.08 37.20 2.98
C ALA A 734 26.35 38.02 3.24
N GLY A 735 26.38 39.28 2.78
CA GLY A 735 27.48 40.23 2.99
C GLY A 735 27.54 40.85 4.39
N ASN A 736 26.61 40.54 5.28
CA ASN A 736 26.61 41.06 6.64
C ASN A 736 27.77 40.46 7.47
N GLU A 737 28.77 41.28 7.80
CA GLU A 737 30.06 40.86 8.37
C GLU A 737 30.01 40.19 9.75
N ARG A 738 28.82 40.06 10.37
CA ARG A 738 28.62 39.48 11.70
C ARG A 738 29.16 38.06 11.81
N LYS A 739 29.70 37.75 13.00
CA LYS A 739 30.21 36.41 13.34
C LYS A 739 29.20 35.57 14.12
N SER A 740 28.19 36.21 14.71
CA SER A 740 27.07 35.53 15.36
C SER A 740 25.75 36.19 14.99
N TYR A 741 24.71 35.38 14.83
CA TYR A 741 23.33 35.83 14.70
C TYR A 741 22.39 34.97 15.56
N ALA A 742 21.43 35.60 16.23
CA ALA A 742 20.39 34.93 16.98
C ALA A 742 19.05 35.32 16.37
N ILE A 743 18.33 34.32 15.87
CA ILE A 743 17.06 34.50 15.17
C ILE A 743 15.97 34.95 16.17
N SER A 744 15.07 35.81 15.72
CA SER A 744 14.00 36.39 16.54
C SER A 744 13.06 35.33 17.13
N GLN A 745 12.73 35.45 18.41
CA GLN A 745 11.91 34.50 19.20
C GLN A 745 10.46 34.30 18.72
N ASN A 746 10.03 35.02 17.67
CA ASN A 746 8.72 34.84 17.06
C ASN A 746 8.76 33.91 15.83
N VAL A 747 9.94 33.57 15.32
CA VAL A 747 10.13 32.83 14.07
C VAL A 747 9.80 31.36 14.27
N THR A 748 8.86 30.84 13.49
CA THR A 748 8.42 29.44 13.48
C THR A 748 9.00 28.62 12.33
N SER A 749 9.42 29.27 11.24
CA SER A 749 10.06 28.64 10.09
C SER A 749 11.26 29.46 9.58
N ILE A 750 12.26 28.75 9.07
CA ILE A 750 13.36 29.33 8.30
C ILE A 750 13.13 28.91 6.84
N GLY A 751 12.96 29.90 5.95
CA GLY A 751 12.69 29.67 4.54
C GLY A 751 13.86 29.05 3.78
N ASP A 752 13.59 28.64 2.55
CA ASP A 752 14.58 28.02 1.67
C ASP A 752 15.66 29.05 1.26
N SER A 753 16.92 28.61 1.18
CA SER A 753 18.12 29.44 0.93
C SER A 753 18.29 30.68 1.84
N ALA A 754 17.58 30.77 2.97
CA ALA A 754 17.49 31.99 3.77
C ALA A 754 18.84 32.50 4.34
N PHE A 755 19.82 31.62 4.56
CA PHE A 755 21.21 31.94 4.90
C PHE A 755 22.21 31.36 3.89
N GLU A 756 21.81 31.09 2.65
CA GLU A 756 22.73 30.56 1.65
C GLU A 756 23.91 31.52 1.43
N TYR A 757 25.12 30.98 1.24
CA TYR A 757 26.36 31.74 1.04
C TYR A 757 26.72 32.74 2.17
N CYS A 758 26.15 32.61 3.38
CA CYS A 758 26.42 33.51 4.52
C CYS A 758 27.80 33.25 5.17
N THR A 759 28.87 33.38 4.39
CA THR A 759 30.25 33.03 4.76
C THR A 759 30.85 33.85 5.90
N SER A 760 30.22 34.94 6.35
CA SER A 760 30.72 35.71 7.50
C SER A 760 30.40 35.08 8.85
N LEU A 761 29.30 34.33 8.97
CA LEU A 761 28.81 33.76 10.23
C LEU A 761 29.70 32.61 10.72
N THR A 762 29.98 32.58 12.02
CA THR A 762 30.65 31.44 12.69
C THR A 762 29.73 30.75 13.71
N SER A 763 28.63 31.39 14.11
CA SER A 763 27.64 30.82 15.02
C SER A 763 26.24 31.35 14.74
N ILE A 764 25.24 30.47 14.81
CA ILE A 764 23.82 30.83 14.68
C ILE A 764 23.03 30.23 15.84
N THR A 765 22.06 30.97 16.38
CA THR A 765 21.13 30.47 17.40
C THR A 765 19.71 30.51 16.86
N ILE A 766 19.10 29.33 16.69
CA ILE A 766 17.70 29.14 16.33
C ILE A 766 16.85 29.13 17.62
N PRO A 767 15.72 29.86 17.70
CA PRO A 767 14.87 29.96 18.89
C PRO A 767 13.84 28.83 18.98
N ASP A 768 13.40 28.51 20.21
CA ASP A 768 12.45 27.44 20.59
C ASP A 768 11.07 27.49 19.90
N SER A 769 10.80 28.52 19.11
CA SER A 769 9.61 28.65 18.27
C SER A 769 9.73 27.94 16.92
N VAL A 770 10.95 27.66 16.41
CA VAL A 770 11.16 27.09 15.08
C VAL A 770 10.86 25.59 15.04
N THR A 771 10.03 25.16 14.10
CA THR A 771 9.66 23.74 13.90
C THR A 771 10.29 23.10 12.66
N SER A 772 10.70 23.89 11.67
CA SER A 772 11.28 23.39 10.42
C SER A 772 12.38 24.29 9.87
N ILE A 773 13.33 23.66 9.17
CA ILE A 773 14.44 24.32 8.45
C ILE A 773 14.32 23.98 6.96
N GLY A 774 14.21 25.00 6.11
CA GLY A 774 14.01 24.92 4.66
C GLY A 774 15.16 24.31 3.85
N GLU A 775 14.92 24.09 2.56
CA GLU A 775 15.89 23.57 1.60
C GLU A 775 17.03 24.57 1.40
N TYR A 776 18.28 24.09 1.32
CA TYR A 776 19.48 24.94 1.22
C TYR A 776 19.64 26.04 2.29
N ALA A 777 18.84 26.03 3.37
CA ALA A 777 18.66 27.18 4.26
C ALA A 777 19.94 27.76 4.88
N PHE A 778 21.00 26.96 5.10
CA PHE A 778 22.34 27.38 5.52
C PHE A 778 23.43 26.86 4.57
N CYS A 779 23.09 26.46 3.34
CA CYS A 779 24.04 25.91 2.40
C CYS A 779 25.16 26.91 2.09
N GLU A 780 26.39 26.42 1.87
CA GLU A 780 27.59 27.23 1.60
C GLU A 780 28.01 28.18 2.76
N CYS A 781 27.48 28.01 3.98
CA CYS A 781 27.94 28.68 5.21
C CYS A 781 29.34 28.21 5.70
N LYS A 782 30.36 28.33 4.85
CA LYS A 782 31.72 27.75 5.01
C LYS A 782 32.50 28.12 6.28
N ASN A 783 32.10 29.16 7.01
CA ASN A 783 32.74 29.55 8.27
C ASN A 783 31.91 29.27 9.51
N LEU A 784 30.69 28.74 9.37
CA LEU A 784 29.85 28.33 10.48
C LEU A 784 30.56 27.21 11.24
N THR A 785 31.04 27.49 12.46
CA THR A 785 31.69 26.49 13.31
C THR A 785 30.72 25.82 14.26
N SER A 786 29.62 26.51 14.61
CA SER A 786 28.62 26.01 15.54
C SER A 786 27.21 26.49 15.23
N ILE A 787 26.19 25.72 15.60
CA ILE A 787 24.80 26.17 15.55
C ILE A 787 24.00 25.66 16.75
N THR A 788 23.07 26.46 17.27
CA THR A 788 22.09 26.01 18.27
C THR A 788 20.76 25.70 17.59
N ILE A 789 20.25 24.47 17.79
CA ILE A 789 18.98 23.98 17.25
C ILE A 789 18.07 23.63 18.44
N PRO A 790 16.84 24.17 18.54
CA PRO A 790 15.93 23.89 19.65
C PRO A 790 15.27 22.52 19.53
N ASP A 791 14.67 22.04 20.63
CA ASP A 791 13.99 20.74 20.67
C ASP A 791 12.59 20.73 20.01
N SER A 792 12.18 21.87 19.48
CA SER A 792 10.96 22.11 18.70
C SER A 792 11.11 21.75 17.21
N VAL A 793 12.34 21.68 16.68
CA VAL A 793 12.58 21.31 15.26
C VAL A 793 12.23 19.84 15.05
N THR A 794 11.35 19.58 14.08
CA THR A 794 10.89 18.24 13.68
C THR A 794 11.34 17.86 12.27
N SER A 795 11.70 18.81 11.41
CA SER A 795 12.18 18.54 10.05
C SER A 795 13.30 19.48 9.61
N ILE A 796 14.22 18.93 8.82
CA ILE A 796 15.33 19.62 8.16
C ILE A 796 15.34 19.16 6.70
N SER A 797 15.11 20.08 5.76
CA SER A 797 14.95 19.77 4.34
C SER A 797 16.27 19.42 3.63
N TYR A 798 16.20 19.09 2.34
CA TYR A 798 17.35 18.70 1.53
C TYR A 798 18.41 19.81 1.54
N TYR A 799 19.69 19.40 1.63
CA TYR A 799 20.85 20.30 1.61
C TYR A 799 20.81 21.50 2.58
N ALA A 800 19.96 21.51 3.60
CA ALA A 800 19.79 22.65 4.51
C ALA A 800 21.10 23.09 5.19
N PHE A 801 22.03 22.16 5.42
CA PHE A 801 23.40 22.42 5.91
C PHE A 801 24.49 22.01 4.90
N GLY A 802 24.15 21.97 3.61
CA GLY A 802 25.07 21.58 2.54
C GLY A 802 26.36 22.41 2.56
N ARG A 803 27.51 21.73 2.49
CA ARG A 803 28.83 22.38 2.39
C ARG A 803 29.16 23.36 3.54
N CYS A 804 28.63 23.15 4.74
CA CYS A 804 29.05 23.84 5.96
C CYS A 804 30.40 23.28 6.48
N GLU A 805 31.46 23.37 5.68
CA GLU A 805 32.75 22.66 5.84
C GLU A 805 33.45 22.77 7.21
N LYS A 806 33.09 23.77 8.04
CA LYS A 806 33.70 24.00 9.37
C LYS A 806 32.77 23.73 10.55
N LEU A 807 31.53 23.28 10.29
CA LEU A 807 30.55 23.00 11.33
C LEU A 807 31.04 21.82 12.17
N THR A 808 31.41 22.11 13.42
CA THR A 808 32.06 21.18 14.34
C THR A 808 31.25 20.93 15.60
N ASP A 809 30.33 21.84 15.96
CA ASP A 809 29.55 21.78 17.20
C ASP A 809 28.07 22.15 16.97
N VAL A 810 27.15 21.21 17.14
CA VAL A 810 25.69 21.43 17.10
C VAL A 810 25.15 21.39 18.52
N TYR A 811 24.59 22.49 19.03
CA TYR A 811 24.00 22.57 20.36
C TYR A 811 22.50 22.30 20.25
N TYR A 812 22.07 21.06 20.50
CA TYR A 812 20.66 20.68 20.44
C TYR A 812 19.97 20.87 21.80
N GLY A 813 18.88 21.63 21.82
CA GLY A 813 18.11 21.94 23.02
C GLY A 813 17.40 20.72 23.65
N GLY A 814 17.28 19.62 22.91
CA GLY A 814 16.55 18.42 23.33
C GLY A 814 17.44 17.26 23.77
N THR A 815 16.82 16.10 23.94
CA THR A 815 17.51 14.83 24.20
C THR A 815 17.90 14.13 22.91
N VAL A 816 18.82 13.16 22.98
CA VAL A 816 19.18 12.26 21.85
C VAL A 816 17.94 11.62 21.24
N THR A 817 16.96 11.22 22.06
CA THR A 817 15.69 10.63 21.63
C THR A 817 14.81 11.58 20.82
N LYS A 818 14.87 12.90 21.06
CA LYS A 818 14.17 13.90 20.24
C LYS A 818 14.92 14.17 18.93
N TRP A 819 16.25 14.29 18.99
CA TRP A 819 17.07 14.47 17.79
C TRP A 819 16.90 13.34 16.77
N ASN A 820 16.91 12.09 17.24
CA ASN A 820 16.71 10.91 16.39
C ASN A 820 15.29 10.79 15.79
N LYS A 821 14.35 11.68 16.15
CA LYS A 821 13.01 11.78 15.57
C LYS A 821 12.87 12.91 14.55
N ILE A 822 13.90 13.73 14.35
CA ILE A 822 13.90 14.78 13.34
C ILE A 822 14.03 14.13 11.96
N SER A 823 13.13 14.48 11.03
CA SER A 823 13.26 14.10 9.62
C SER A 823 14.33 14.97 8.95
N ILE A 824 15.57 14.46 8.91
CA ILE A 824 16.71 15.10 8.22
C ILE A 824 16.86 14.48 6.84
N HIS A 825 16.69 15.27 5.78
CA HIS A 825 16.82 14.82 4.40
C HIS A 825 18.29 14.81 3.93
N SER A 826 18.57 14.27 2.74
CA SER A 826 19.94 14.12 2.22
C SER A 826 20.63 15.47 1.93
N GLY A 827 21.96 15.49 1.90
CA GLY A 827 22.76 16.71 1.69
C GLY A 827 23.08 17.51 2.96
N ASN A 828 22.75 16.98 4.13
CA ASN A 828 22.96 17.60 5.44
C ASN A 828 24.22 17.07 6.16
N GLU A 829 25.18 16.51 5.44
CA GLU A 829 26.31 15.78 6.04
C GLU A 829 27.13 16.65 7.00
N SER A 830 27.27 17.95 6.71
CA SER A 830 27.98 18.87 7.62
C SER A 830 27.26 19.11 8.96
N LEU A 831 25.94 18.89 9.04
CA LEU A 831 25.19 18.94 10.29
C LEU A 831 25.40 17.64 11.09
N THR A 832 25.28 16.49 10.43
CA THR A 832 25.34 15.17 11.08
C THR A 832 26.76 14.80 11.52
N ASN A 833 27.79 15.21 10.77
CA ASN A 833 29.22 15.05 11.13
C ASN A 833 29.66 15.91 12.33
N ALA A 834 28.88 16.91 12.72
CA ALA A 834 29.25 17.80 13.81
C ALA A 834 29.02 17.16 15.19
N THR A 835 29.79 17.59 16.19
CA THR A 835 29.62 17.12 17.57
C THR A 835 28.31 17.67 18.13
N ILE A 836 27.31 16.80 18.35
CA ILE A 836 26.02 17.21 18.90
C ILE A 836 26.10 17.27 20.44
N HIS A 837 26.04 18.49 20.97
CA HIS A 837 25.93 18.82 22.38
C HIS A 837 24.46 18.90 22.78
N PHE A 838 23.98 17.87 23.46
CA PHE A 838 22.61 17.84 23.99
C PHE A 838 22.48 18.70 25.25
N ALA A 839 21.30 19.29 25.47
CA ALA A 839 21.03 20.08 26.66
C ALA A 839 21.27 19.26 27.94
N PRO A 840 21.94 19.83 28.96
CA PRO A 840 22.26 19.10 30.19
C PRO A 840 20.99 18.79 30.97
N CYS A 841 20.63 17.52 31.04
CA CYS A 841 19.53 17.07 31.90
C CYS A 841 19.79 17.43 33.37
N THR A 842 18.71 17.79 34.08
CA THR A 842 18.76 17.84 35.54
C THR A 842 18.69 16.41 36.04
N HIS A 843 19.80 15.92 36.59
CA HIS A 843 19.97 14.51 36.94
C HIS A 843 19.17 14.14 38.21
N GLU A 844 17.87 13.88 38.09
CA GLU A 844 17.14 13.07 39.06
C GLU A 844 17.16 11.60 38.60
N TYR A 845 17.95 10.78 39.30
CA TYR A 845 18.08 9.35 39.01
C TYR A 845 17.01 8.53 39.75
N THR A 846 16.28 7.69 39.02
CA THR A 846 15.38 6.68 39.58
C THR A 846 16.17 5.42 39.95
N ALA A 847 16.00 4.93 41.18
CA ALA A 847 16.74 3.79 41.71
C ALA A 847 15.93 2.48 41.65
N VAL A 848 16.46 1.45 40.99
CA VAL A 848 15.86 0.10 40.89
C VAL A 848 16.79 -0.92 41.55
N ILE A 849 16.27 -1.65 42.55
CA ILE A 849 17.08 -2.55 43.41
C ILE A 849 16.96 -4.00 42.94
N THR A 850 18.08 -4.61 42.55
CA THR A 850 18.22 -6.04 42.26
C THR A 850 18.79 -6.78 43.48
N ALA A 851 18.05 -7.76 44.01
CA ALA A 851 18.41 -8.44 45.27
C ALA A 851 19.46 -9.57 45.08
N PRO A 852 20.38 -9.79 46.04
CA PRO A 852 21.41 -10.84 45.94
C PRO A 852 20.85 -12.26 46.02
N THR A 853 21.43 -13.15 45.21
CA THR A 853 21.15 -14.60 45.19
C THR A 853 22.18 -15.37 46.01
N CYS A 854 22.17 -16.71 45.96
CA CYS A 854 23.13 -17.56 46.68
C CYS A 854 24.56 -17.51 46.09
N THR A 855 24.70 -17.15 44.83
CA THR A 855 25.96 -17.14 44.06
C THR A 855 26.32 -15.78 43.48
N GLU A 856 25.35 -14.87 43.35
CA GLU A 856 25.55 -13.56 42.72
C GLU A 856 25.14 -12.40 43.64
N ARG A 857 25.80 -11.26 43.43
CA ARG A 857 25.62 -10.04 44.22
C ARG A 857 24.39 -9.28 43.74
N GLY A 858 23.70 -8.66 44.68
CA GLY A 858 22.66 -7.68 44.39
C GLY A 858 23.29 -6.30 44.20
N TYR A 859 22.58 -5.42 43.54
CA TYR A 859 23.05 -4.08 43.19
C TYR A 859 21.84 -3.17 42.90
N THR A 860 22.05 -1.87 42.95
CA THR A 860 21.02 -0.87 42.61
C THR A 860 21.44 -0.18 41.32
N THR A 861 20.56 -0.20 40.31
CA THR A 861 20.76 0.58 39.08
C THR A 861 20.09 1.93 39.27
N TYR A 862 20.84 3.00 39.03
CA TYR A 862 20.37 4.38 39.04
C TYR A 862 20.26 4.85 37.59
N THR A 863 19.06 5.17 37.12
CA THR A 863 18.78 5.53 35.72
C THR A 863 18.10 6.89 35.63
N CYS A 864 18.62 7.77 34.77
CA CYS A 864 18.07 9.10 34.46
C CYS A 864 17.21 9.03 33.18
N GLU A 865 16.25 9.94 33.01
CA GLU A 865 15.41 10.03 31.79
C GLU A 865 16.21 10.30 30.50
N CYS A 866 17.45 10.80 30.61
CA CYS A 866 18.34 10.96 29.46
C CYS A 866 18.94 9.64 28.93
N GLY A 867 18.65 8.51 29.57
CA GLY A 867 19.19 7.19 29.24
C GLY A 867 20.51 6.85 29.95
N ASP A 868 21.18 7.84 30.56
CA ASP A 868 22.40 7.59 31.34
C ASP A 868 22.09 6.80 32.62
N SER A 869 22.87 5.75 32.86
CA SER A 869 22.66 4.85 34.00
C SER A 869 23.97 4.32 34.57
N TYR A 870 23.99 4.16 35.89
CA TYR A 870 25.12 3.55 36.59
C TYR A 870 24.64 2.57 37.66
N VAL A 871 25.44 1.55 37.90
CA VAL A 871 25.18 0.56 38.95
C VAL A 871 25.97 0.94 40.21
N GLY A 872 25.25 1.12 41.32
CA GLY A 872 25.78 1.45 42.63
C GLY A 872 25.33 0.46 43.72
N ASP A 873 25.94 0.57 44.90
CA ASP A 873 25.54 -0.14 46.12
C ASP A 873 25.41 -1.68 46.00
N TYR A 874 26.55 -2.36 45.90
CA TYR A 874 26.63 -3.82 45.74
C TYR A 874 26.47 -4.61 47.06
N VAL A 875 25.32 -5.24 47.24
CA VAL A 875 25.07 -6.19 48.35
C VAL A 875 25.68 -7.56 48.04
N LYS A 876 26.48 -8.10 48.97
CA LYS A 876 27.24 -9.34 48.76
C LYS A 876 26.33 -10.57 48.57
N GLU A 877 26.79 -11.52 47.75
CA GLU A 877 26.17 -12.82 47.50
C GLU A 877 25.96 -13.60 48.81
N LYS A 878 24.81 -14.29 48.94
CA LYS A 878 24.39 -14.90 50.22
C LYS A 878 25.16 -16.18 50.59
N GLY A 879 25.83 -16.80 49.62
CA GLY A 879 26.58 -18.06 49.81
C GLY A 879 25.68 -19.29 49.99
N HIS A 880 26.27 -20.48 49.87
CA HIS A 880 25.55 -21.73 50.10
C HIS A 880 25.58 -22.16 51.56
N SER A 881 24.40 -22.28 52.18
CA SER A 881 24.22 -22.90 53.50
C SER A 881 23.65 -24.31 53.34
N HIS A 882 24.48 -25.33 53.49
CA HIS A 882 24.08 -26.73 53.40
C HIS A 882 23.71 -27.26 54.80
N THR A 883 22.45 -27.62 55.01
CA THR A 883 21.99 -28.24 56.26
C THR A 883 21.97 -29.76 56.17
N GLY A 884 22.69 -30.42 57.08
CA GLY A 884 22.72 -31.88 57.23
C GLY A 884 21.45 -32.44 57.86
N LYS A 885 20.91 -33.51 57.28
CA LYS A 885 19.77 -34.25 57.80
C LYS A 885 20.07 -35.75 57.81
N VAL A 886 20.02 -36.36 58.99
CA VAL A 886 20.14 -37.82 59.13
C VAL A 886 19.04 -38.50 58.32
N THR A 887 19.42 -39.24 57.28
CA THR A 887 18.51 -40.00 56.42
C THR A 887 18.34 -41.44 56.88
N THR A 888 19.31 -41.99 57.61
CA THR A 888 19.19 -43.29 58.31
C THR A 888 19.81 -43.17 59.71
N PRO A 889 19.06 -43.30 60.82
CA PRO A 889 19.64 -43.16 62.16
C PRO A 889 20.58 -44.31 62.56
N ALA A 890 21.65 -43.98 63.29
CA ALA A 890 22.47 -44.99 63.97
C ALA A 890 21.71 -45.58 65.18
N THR A 891 21.96 -46.85 65.48
CA THR A 891 21.39 -47.59 66.62
C THR A 891 22.51 -48.32 67.36
N HIS A 892 22.25 -48.80 68.58
CA HIS A 892 23.24 -49.60 69.33
C HIS A 892 23.72 -50.87 68.59
N LEU A 893 23.05 -51.30 67.49
CA LEU A 893 23.43 -52.45 66.68
C LEU A 893 23.87 -52.14 65.22
N LYS A 894 23.54 -50.99 64.60
CA LYS A 894 24.05 -50.58 63.26
C LYS A 894 24.33 -49.08 63.14
N GLU A 895 25.27 -48.70 62.27
CA GLU A 895 25.62 -47.32 61.94
C GLU A 895 24.58 -46.65 61.02
N GLY A 896 24.56 -45.32 61.00
CA GLY A 896 23.61 -44.48 60.25
C GLY A 896 24.23 -43.66 59.11
N VAL A 897 23.42 -42.86 58.42
CA VAL A 897 23.77 -42.01 57.27
C VAL A 897 23.09 -40.64 57.38
N MET A 898 23.79 -39.57 56.98
CA MET A 898 23.32 -38.19 56.93
C MET A 898 23.50 -37.60 55.53
N THR A 899 22.52 -36.81 55.09
CA THR A 899 22.46 -36.16 53.78
C THR A 899 22.32 -34.65 53.97
N TYR A 900 23.22 -33.87 53.40
CA TYR A 900 23.21 -32.41 53.44
C TYR A 900 22.50 -31.85 52.22
N THR A 901 21.73 -30.77 52.40
CA THR A 901 20.97 -30.10 51.33
C THR A 901 21.03 -28.58 51.52
N CYS A 902 21.29 -27.84 50.44
CA CYS A 902 21.21 -26.38 50.41
C CYS A 902 19.82 -25.92 49.93
N THR A 903 19.38 -24.73 50.34
CA THR A 903 18.10 -24.12 49.93
C THR A 903 17.98 -23.82 48.43
N CYS A 904 19.07 -23.94 47.65
CA CYS A 904 19.05 -23.88 46.19
C CYS A 904 18.98 -25.25 45.48
N GLY A 905 18.89 -26.37 46.23
CA GLY A 905 18.62 -27.72 45.69
C GLY A 905 19.77 -28.73 45.68
N ASN A 906 21.04 -28.33 45.88
CA ASN A 906 22.20 -29.24 45.84
C ASN A 906 22.37 -30.13 47.10
N THR A 907 22.86 -31.37 46.97
CA THR A 907 22.97 -32.36 48.08
C THR A 907 24.21 -33.30 48.06
N TYR A 908 24.63 -33.83 49.23
CA TYR A 908 25.68 -34.89 49.40
C TYR A 908 25.52 -35.70 50.73
N THR A 909 26.26 -36.81 50.97
CA THR A 909 26.05 -37.72 52.15
C THR A 909 27.29 -38.25 52.91
N GLU A 910 27.15 -38.53 54.21
CA GLU A 910 28.18 -39.05 55.16
C GLU A 910 27.61 -40.12 56.14
N ALA A 911 28.44 -40.86 56.90
CA ALA A 911 28.02 -41.95 57.82
C ALA A 911 28.22 -41.63 59.33
N ILE A 912 27.43 -42.25 60.22
CA ILE A 912 27.33 -41.93 61.67
C ILE A 912 27.51 -43.16 62.59
N ALA A 913 28.37 -43.04 63.60
CA ALA A 913 28.69 -44.07 64.61
C ALA A 913 27.69 -44.17 65.79
N LYS A 914 27.80 -45.24 66.60
CA LYS A 914 26.87 -45.62 67.68
C LYS A 914 27.30 -45.12 69.07
N THR A 915 26.36 -44.71 69.94
CA THR A 915 26.62 -44.25 71.33
C THR A 915 25.51 -44.61 72.34
N ALA A 916 25.76 -44.37 73.64
CA ALA A 916 24.93 -44.79 74.80
C ALA A 916 24.23 -43.62 75.53
N GLU A 917 23.29 -43.96 76.43
CA GLU A 917 22.10 -43.19 76.90
C GLU A 917 22.27 -41.90 77.75
N HIS A 918 21.23 -41.04 77.74
CA HIS A 918 20.97 -39.92 78.69
C HIS A 918 19.44 -39.62 78.85
N THR A 919 19.02 -38.75 79.80
CA THR A 919 17.61 -38.53 80.28
C THR A 919 17.10 -37.06 80.27
N TYR A 920 15.77 -36.81 80.19
CA TYR A 920 15.12 -35.51 79.85
C TYR A 920 14.09 -34.98 80.91
N SER A 921 13.69 -33.69 80.82
CA SER A 921 12.73 -32.96 81.71
C SER A 921 11.76 -32.04 80.93
N SER A 922 10.52 -31.72 81.36
CA SER A 922 9.50 -31.12 80.43
C SER A 922 8.63 -29.92 80.85
N VAL A 923 8.06 -29.24 79.83
CA VAL A 923 7.21 -28.01 79.87
C VAL A 923 6.04 -28.12 78.86
N VAL A 924 4.84 -27.63 79.19
CA VAL A 924 3.60 -27.73 78.35
C VAL A 924 3.17 -26.37 77.75
N THR A 925 2.81 -26.36 76.47
CA THR A 925 2.28 -25.21 75.70
C THR A 925 0.86 -25.52 75.18
N ALA A 926 -0.08 -24.58 75.32
CA ALA A 926 -1.49 -24.76 74.92
C ALA A 926 -1.79 -24.36 73.45
N PRO A 927 -2.80 -24.96 72.77
CA PRO A 927 -3.15 -24.66 71.38
C PRO A 927 -3.88 -23.31 71.20
N THR A 928 -3.77 -22.73 70.00
CA THR A 928 -4.48 -21.49 69.57
C THR A 928 -5.37 -21.75 68.34
N CYS A 929 -5.94 -20.71 67.72
CA CYS A 929 -6.77 -20.87 66.51
C CYS A 929 -6.00 -21.41 65.29
N THR A 930 -4.69 -21.15 65.21
CA THR A 930 -3.84 -21.54 64.06
C THR A 930 -2.72 -22.50 64.44
N GLU A 931 -2.26 -22.49 65.69
CA GLU A 931 -1.11 -23.29 66.13
C GLU A 931 -1.48 -24.42 67.10
N LYS A 932 -0.80 -25.56 66.94
CA LYS A 932 -0.97 -26.76 67.77
C LYS A 932 -0.29 -26.55 69.12
N GLY A 933 -0.94 -26.97 70.21
CA GLY A 933 -0.33 -27.06 71.53
C GLY A 933 0.51 -28.32 71.67
N TYR A 934 1.49 -28.34 72.56
CA TYR A 934 2.46 -29.43 72.67
C TYR A 934 3.29 -29.37 73.96
N THR A 935 3.95 -30.47 74.32
CA THR A 935 4.83 -30.58 75.50
C THR A 935 6.27 -30.81 75.08
N THR A 936 7.17 -29.90 75.43
CA THR A 936 8.61 -30.00 75.15
C THR A 936 9.33 -30.70 76.31
N TYR A 937 10.11 -31.73 76.00
CA TYR A 937 11.01 -32.45 76.90
C TYR A 937 12.47 -32.10 76.54
N THR A 938 13.20 -31.43 77.41
CA THR A 938 14.59 -30.97 77.26
C THR A 938 15.54 -31.70 78.22
N CYS A 939 16.64 -32.24 77.70
CA CYS A 939 17.78 -32.78 78.44
C CYS A 939 18.81 -31.66 78.73
N ALA A 940 19.60 -31.83 79.79
CA ALA A 940 20.65 -30.88 80.16
C ALA A 940 21.78 -30.72 79.10
N CYS A 941 21.88 -31.62 78.12
CA CYS A 941 22.78 -31.47 76.97
C CYS A 941 22.22 -30.56 75.86
N GLY A 942 21.02 -29.98 76.04
CA GLY A 942 20.34 -29.12 75.07
C GLY A 942 19.44 -29.86 74.09
N ASP A 943 19.54 -31.18 74.00
CA ASP A 943 18.64 -31.98 73.18
C ASP A 943 17.20 -31.89 73.71
N SER A 944 16.23 -31.68 72.83
CA SER A 944 14.84 -31.58 73.23
C SER A 944 13.87 -32.07 72.16
N TYR A 945 12.84 -32.79 72.59
CA TYR A 945 11.79 -33.31 71.72
C TYR A 945 10.42 -32.83 72.18
N VAL A 946 9.50 -32.69 71.23
CA VAL A 946 8.19 -32.06 71.46
C VAL A 946 7.07 -33.05 71.12
N ASP A 947 6.39 -33.53 72.17
CA ASP A 947 5.42 -34.61 72.16
C ASP A 947 4.05 -34.16 72.74
N ASN A 948 3.06 -35.05 72.84
CA ASN A 948 1.70 -34.76 73.29
C ASN A 948 1.05 -33.58 72.53
N ARG A 949 1.18 -33.59 71.19
CA ARG A 949 0.69 -32.50 70.33
C ARG A 949 -0.84 -32.51 70.24
N VAL A 950 -1.47 -31.49 70.81
CA VAL A 950 -2.90 -31.20 70.67
C VAL A 950 -3.10 -30.29 69.46
N ASN A 951 -3.93 -30.68 68.50
CA ASN A 951 -4.16 -29.89 67.29
C ASN A 951 -4.65 -28.46 67.60
N ALA A 952 -4.34 -27.53 66.70
CA ALA A 952 -4.87 -26.17 66.74
C ALA A 952 -6.40 -26.21 66.82
N VAL A 953 -6.99 -25.30 67.58
CA VAL A 953 -8.44 -25.26 67.83
C VAL A 953 -9.22 -24.90 66.55
N GLY A 954 -8.53 -24.33 65.56
CA GLY A 954 -9.09 -23.87 64.31
C GLY A 954 -9.80 -22.51 64.47
N HIS A 955 -9.88 -21.75 63.38
CA HIS A 955 -10.83 -20.64 63.35
C HIS A 955 -12.25 -21.20 63.16
N LYS A 956 -13.18 -20.83 64.04
CA LYS A 956 -14.62 -20.98 63.79
C LYS A 956 -15.19 -19.65 63.31
N TYR A 957 -14.99 -19.39 62.02
CA TYR A 957 -15.66 -18.28 61.34
C TYR A 957 -17.16 -18.58 61.23
N THR A 958 -17.98 -17.76 61.88
CA THR A 958 -19.40 -17.63 61.54
C THR A 958 -19.50 -16.61 60.40
N SER A 959 -20.20 -16.97 59.34
CA SER A 959 -20.34 -16.14 58.15
C SER A 959 -21.78 -15.71 57.94
N GLU A 960 -22.01 -14.45 57.64
CA GLU A 960 -23.32 -13.94 57.23
C GLU A 960 -23.21 -13.20 55.89
N ILE A 961 -24.20 -13.39 55.03
CA ILE A 961 -24.31 -12.65 53.78
C ILE A 961 -24.91 -11.29 54.14
N THR A 962 -24.08 -10.25 54.14
CA THR A 962 -24.50 -8.88 54.46
C THR A 962 -25.15 -8.18 53.27
N LYS A 963 -24.86 -8.63 52.04
CA LYS A 963 -25.58 -8.27 50.81
C LYS A 963 -25.54 -9.44 49.82
N ALA A 964 -26.69 -9.96 49.39
CA ALA A 964 -26.71 -11.04 48.40
C ALA A 964 -26.28 -10.54 47.00
N ALA A 965 -25.59 -11.38 46.24
CA ALA A 965 -25.24 -11.09 44.84
C ALA A 965 -26.45 -11.28 43.92
N ALA A 966 -26.51 -10.50 42.84
CA ALA A 966 -27.53 -10.57 41.79
C ALA A 966 -26.90 -10.97 40.44
N CYS A 967 -27.72 -11.17 39.39
CA CYS A 967 -27.20 -11.51 38.06
C CYS A 967 -26.23 -10.47 37.48
N THR A 968 -26.51 -9.19 37.73
CA THR A 968 -25.79 -8.04 37.15
C THR A 968 -25.01 -7.20 38.18
N GLN A 969 -25.07 -7.54 39.47
CA GLN A 969 -24.40 -6.79 40.54
C GLN A 969 -23.79 -7.71 41.60
N ASP A 970 -22.56 -7.39 42.02
CA ASP A 970 -21.83 -8.13 43.04
C ASP A 970 -22.50 -8.04 44.43
N GLY A 971 -22.37 -9.13 45.19
CA GLY A 971 -22.77 -9.23 46.58
C GLY A 971 -21.59 -9.08 47.54
N THR A 972 -21.85 -9.25 48.83
CA THR A 972 -20.83 -9.13 49.87
C THR A 972 -21.16 -10.07 51.04
N LYS A 973 -20.15 -10.81 51.50
CA LYS A 973 -20.28 -11.75 52.62
C LYS A 973 -19.23 -11.45 53.68
N ALA A 974 -19.66 -11.37 54.92
CA ALA A 974 -18.79 -11.09 56.07
C ALA A 974 -18.50 -12.39 56.83
N TYR A 975 -17.25 -12.58 57.23
CA TYR A 975 -16.80 -13.70 58.06
C TYR A 975 -16.22 -13.14 59.36
N THR A 976 -16.62 -13.68 60.50
CA THR A 976 -16.10 -13.27 61.82
C THR A 976 -15.74 -14.49 62.66
N CYS A 977 -14.52 -14.57 63.18
CA CYS A 977 -14.08 -15.70 63.99
C CYS A 977 -14.65 -15.61 65.41
N SER A 978 -15.54 -16.53 65.75
CA SER A 978 -16.16 -16.66 67.08
C SER A 978 -15.18 -16.98 68.23
N VAL A 979 -13.88 -17.20 67.93
CA VAL A 979 -12.84 -17.55 68.92
C VAL A 979 -11.79 -16.45 69.08
N CYS A 980 -11.52 -15.63 68.04
CA CYS A 980 -10.47 -14.60 68.08
C CYS A 980 -10.88 -13.21 67.57
N GLY A 981 -12.15 -13.01 67.18
CA GLY A 981 -12.69 -11.69 66.81
C GLY A 981 -12.29 -11.16 65.43
N ASN A 982 -11.27 -11.72 64.77
CA ASN A 982 -10.88 -11.31 63.42
C ASN A 982 -12.06 -11.43 62.45
N ALA A 983 -12.26 -10.36 61.67
CA ALA A 983 -13.30 -10.29 60.65
C ALA A 983 -12.72 -9.81 59.31
N TYR A 984 -13.27 -10.33 58.22
CA TYR A 984 -12.99 -9.86 56.86
C TYR A 984 -14.24 -9.98 55.99
N THR A 985 -14.31 -9.17 54.94
CA THR A 985 -15.40 -9.17 53.95
C THR A 985 -14.89 -9.63 52.60
N GLU A 986 -15.65 -10.49 51.96
CA GLU A 986 -15.37 -11.04 50.64
C GLU A 986 -16.45 -10.54 49.67
N ALA A 987 -16.05 -10.02 48.51
CA ALA A 987 -16.97 -9.72 47.43
C ALA A 987 -17.47 -11.04 46.84
N LEU A 988 -18.79 -11.20 46.76
CA LEU A 988 -19.38 -12.33 46.02
C LEU A 988 -19.57 -11.87 44.57
N PRO A 989 -18.86 -12.45 43.59
CA PRO A 989 -18.98 -12.02 42.19
C PRO A 989 -20.44 -12.07 41.71
N LYS A 990 -20.82 -11.14 40.83
CA LYS A 990 -22.11 -11.15 40.13
C LYS A 990 -22.36 -12.55 39.56
N LEU A 991 -23.55 -13.07 39.82
CA LEU A 991 -23.84 -14.50 39.65
C LEU A 991 -23.96 -14.94 38.18
N GLY A 992 -23.86 -13.99 37.25
CA GLY A 992 -24.22 -14.16 35.85
C GLY A 992 -25.70 -14.46 35.67
N HIS A 993 -26.11 -14.57 34.42
CA HIS A 993 -27.39 -15.14 34.06
C HIS A 993 -27.22 -16.67 33.97
N ASP A 994 -28.02 -17.40 34.73
CA ASP A 994 -28.06 -18.87 34.72
C ASP A 994 -29.28 -19.28 33.91
N PHE A 995 -29.11 -19.25 32.58
CA PHE A 995 -30.18 -19.53 31.63
C PHE A 995 -30.53 -21.02 31.64
N SER A 996 -31.83 -21.32 31.54
CA SER A 996 -32.32 -22.70 31.46
C SER A 996 -31.61 -23.46 30.34
N LYS A 997 -31.19 -24.69 30.60
CA LYS A 997 -30.58 -25.55 29.57
C LYS A 997 -31.57 -25.86 28.46
N ASP A 998 -32.83 -26.05 28.84
CA ASP A 998 -33.95 -26.29 27.96
C ASP A 998 -34.66 -24.98 27.61
N PHE A 999 -35.21 -24.92 26.39
CA PHE A 999 -36.06 -23.82 25.96
C PHE A 999 -37.41 -23.84 26.68
N THR A 1000 -37.93 -22.64 26.96
CA THR A 1000 -39.27 -22.44 27.52
C THR A 1000 -40.09 -21.64 26.53
N VAL A 1001 -41.24 -22.21 26.15
CA VAL A 1001 -42.19 -21.60 25.22
C VAL A 1001 -42.80 -20.34 25.82
N ASP A 1002 -42.39 -19.20 25.27
CA ASP A 1002 -42.91 -17.87 25.58
C ASP A 1002 -44.31 -17.65 25.00
N LYS A 1003 -44.52 -18.16 23.78
CA LYS A 1003 -45.79 -18.11 23.07
C LYS A 1003 -46.00 -19.43 22.34
N GLN A 1004 -47.10 -20.13 22.61
CA GLN A 1004 -47.42 -21.38 21.91
C GLN A 1004 -47.66 -21.13 20.42
N ALA A 1005 -47.08 -21.97 19.56
CA ALA A 1005 -47.37 -21.98 18.13
C ALA A 1005 -48.81 -22.46 17.88
N THR A 1006 -49.48 -21.82 16.94
CA THR A 1006 -50.83 -22.17 16.48
C THR A 1006 -50.79 -22.52 14.99
N TYR A 1007 -51.93 -22.89 14.40
CA TYR A 1007 -52.03 -23.12 12.96
C TYR A 1007 -51.96 -21.82 12.13
N THR A 1008 -52.18 -20.65 12.74
CA THR A 1008 -52.24 -19.35 12.06
C THR A 1008 -51.09 -18.41 12.42
N GLU A 1009 -50.56 -18.50 13.63
CA GLU A 1009 -49.42 -17.72 14.14
C GLU A 1009 -48.32 -18.63 14.67
N ALA A 1010 -47.06 -18.28 14.36
CA ALA A 1010 -45.91 -18.94 14.96
C ALA A 1010 -45.82 -18.66 16.46
N GLY A 1011 -45.16 -19.58 17.16
CA GLY A 1011 -44.83 -19.44 18.57
C GLY A 1011 -43.45 -18.85 18.76
N SER A 1012 -43.03 -18.72 20.01
CA SER A 1012 -41.64 -18.40 20.35
C SER A 1012 -41.23 -19.11 21.61
N GLU A 1013 -39.95 -19.43 21.72
CA GLU A 1013 -39.30 -19.92 22.92
C GLU A 1013 -37.98 -19.20 23.17
N SER A 1014 -37.59 -19.13 24.43
CA SER A 1014 -36.29 -18.63 24.83
C SER A 1014 -35.82 -19.36 26.08
N LYS A 1015 -34.52 -19.23 26.37
CA LYS A 1015 -33.97 -19.69 27.65
C LYS A 1015 -34.09 -18.54 28.65
N HIS A 1016 -34.80 -18.77 29.74
CA HIS A 1016 -35.00 -17.78 30.80
C HIS A 1016 -33.95 -17.96 31.88
N CYS A 1017 -33.51 -16.87 32.48
CA CYS A 1017 -32.65 -16.95 33.67
C CYS A 1017 -33.43 -17.63 34.81
N GLN A 1018 -32.98 -18.80 35.28
CA GLN A 1018 -33.67 -19.58 36.31
C GLN A 1018 -33.49 -19.02 37.73
N ARG A 1019 -32.68 -17.95 37.90
CA ARG A 1019 -32.49 -17.28 39.18
C ARG A 1019 -33.71 -16.41 39.52
N ALA A 1020 -34.36 -16.73 40.63
CA ALA A 1020 -35.61 -16.12 41.07
C ALA A 1020 -35.57 -14.57 41.07
N GLY A 1021 -36.50 -13.95 40.34
CA GLY A 1021 -36.62 -12.49 40.23
C GLY A 1021 -35.89 -11.85 39.05
N CYS A 1022 -35.15 -12.63 38.24
CA CYS A 1022 -34.57 -12.17 36.98
C CYS A 1022 -35.53 -12.45 35.81
N THR A 1023 -35.73 -11.47 34.92
CA THR A 1023 -36.63 -11.57 33.74
C THR A 1023 -35.90 -11.61 32.41
N GLU A 1024 -34.56 -11.69 32.43
CA GLU A 1024 -33.73 -11.70 31.22
C GLU A 1024 -33.81 -13.02 30.46
N LYS A 1025 -33.69 -12.91 29.14
CA LYS A 1025 -33.83 -14.00 28.16
C LYS A 1025 -32.62 -14.07 27.24
N SER A 1026 -32.26 -15.26 26.79
CA SER A 1026 -31.26 -15.46 25.74
C SER A 1026 -31.68 -16.53 24.73
N GLU A 1027 -31.00 -16.56 23.59
CA GLU A 1027 -31.27 -17.44 22.45
C GLU A 1027 -32.76 -17.46 22.04
N VAL A 1028 -33.40 -16.30 21.84
CA VAL A 1028 -34.81 -16.27 21.42
C VAL A 1028 -34.96 -16.94 20.05
N ARG A 1029 -35.86 -17.92 19.94
CA ARG A 1029 -36.14 -18.70 18.73
C ARG A 1029 -37.62 -18.68 18.40
N GLU A 1030 -37.95 -18.61 17.12
CA GLU A 1030 -39.33 -18.74 16.64
C GLU A 1030 -39.71 -20.22 16.49
N ILE A 1031 -40.92 -20.58 16.95
CA ILE A 1031 -41.47 -21.94 16.82
C ILE A 1031 -42.39 -21.97 15.61
N PRO A 1032 -42.07 -22.75 14.56
CA PRO A 1032 -42.92 -22.86 13.37
C PRO A 1032 -44.36 -23.32 13.69
N LYS A 1033 -45.30 -22.91 12.84
CA LYS A 1033 -46.74 -23.28 12.95
C LYS A 1033 -46.91 -24.81 12.91
N LEU A 1034 -47.81 -25.34 13.75
CA LEU A 1034 -47.96 -26.79 13.95
C LEU A 1034 -48.42 -27.56 12.69
N VAL A 1035 -47.77 -28.69 12.40
CA VAL A 1035 -48.11 -29.63 11.29
C VAL A 1035 -48.12 -31.07 11.82
N ALA A 1036 -49.01 -31.92 11.29
CA ALA A 1036 -49.20 -33.30 11.76
C ALA A 1036 -48.21 -34.31 11.14
N VAL A 1037 -47.85 -35.36 11.89
CA VAL A 1037 -46.80 -36.35 11.56
C VAL A 1037 -47.35 -37.78 11.54
N PHE A 1038 -46.82 -38.63 10.65
CA PHE A 1038 -46.90 -40.09 10.72
C PHE A 1038 -45.52 -40.72 10.43
N ASN A 1039 -45.27 -41.91 10.98
CA ASN A 1039 -43.92 -42.49 11.15
C ASN A 1039 -43.48 -43.47 10.06
N ASP A 1040 -42.16 -43.62 9.95
CA ASP A 1040 -41.45 -44.62 9.15
C ASP A 1040 -41.53 -46.05 9.72
N SER A 1041 -41.88 -47.00 8.86
CA SER A 1041 -41.43 -48.40 8.97
C SER A 1041 -41.63 -49.13 7.63
N ASP A 1042 -40.64 -49.06 6.74
CA ASP A 1042 -40.18 -50.17 5.88
C ASP A 1042 -39.25 -49.64 4.76
N ILE A 1043 -38.02 -50.15 4.70
CA ILE A 1043 -37.44 -50.83 3.52
C ILE A 1043 -35.98 -51.21 3.80
N SER A 1044 -35.62 -52.42 3.36
CA SER A 1044 -34.23 -52.88 3.26
C SER A 1044 -33.95 -53.33 1.82
N LYS A 1045 -32.66 -53.28 1.43
CA LYS A 1045 -32.03 -53.90 0.23
C LYS A 1045 -32.14 -53.18 -1.13
N GLY A 1046 -31.17 -52.28 -1.36
CA GLY A 1046 -30.13 -52.46 -2.39
C GLY A 1046 -30.48 -52.53 -3.88
N SER A 1047 -30.19 -51.45 -4.62
CA SER A 1047 -29.17 -51.43 -5.70
C SER A 1047 -28.90 -49.99 -6.16
N GLY A 1048 -27.68 -49.72 -6.61
CA GLY A 1048 -27.08 -48.37 -6.63
C GLY A 1048 -27.85 -47.24 -7.34
N LYS A 1049 -28.11 -46.19 -6.56
CA LYS A 1049 -28.14 -44.76 -6.94
C LYS A 1049 -28.37 -43.95 -5.66
N ASP A 1050 -27.33 -43.36 -5.10
CA ASP A 1050 -27.47 -42.48 -3.94
C ASP A 1050 -27.99 -41.11 -4.36
N ILE A 1051 -29.32 -40.94 -4.26
CA ILE A 1051 -29.96 -39.65 -4.04
C ILE A 1051 -30.83 -39.80 -2.80
N VAL A 1052 -30.35 -39.29 -1.67
CA VAL A 1052 -31.17 -39.17 -0.46
C VAL A 1052 -32.19 -38.04 -0.69
N THR A 1053 -33.47 -38.36 -0.52
CA THR A 1053 -34.58 -37.46 -0.85
C THR A 1053 -35.29 -36.97 0.40
N VAL A 1054 -35.40 -35.64 0.58
CA VAL A 1054 -36.34 -34.96 1.48
C VAL A 1054 -36.70 -33.63 0.79
N ALA A 1055 -37.94 -33.26 0.46
CA ALA A 1055 -39.23 -33.95 0.61
C ALA A 1055 -40.15 -33.67 -0.60
N GLY A 1056 -41.08 -34.59 -0.89
CA GLY A 1056 -42.38 -34.24 -1.50
C GLY A 1056 -42.43 -33.97 -3.02
N ALA A 1057 -42.42 -35.05 -3.80
CA ALA A 1057 -42.76 -35.17 -5.22
C ALA A 1057 -41.62 -34.97 -6.25
N THR A 1058 -41.49 -35.93 -7.18
CA THR A 1058 -40.66 -35.79 -8.38
C THR A 1058 -41.41 -34.99 -9.45
N VAL A 1059 -40.66 -34.34 -10.36
CA VAL A 1059 -41.23 -33.61 -11.51
C VAL A 1059 -42.14 -34.50 -12.38
N GLU A 1060 -41.86 -35.80 -12.45
CA GLU A 1060 -42.69 -36.80 -13.13
C GLU A 1060 -44.05 -37.05 -12.42
N GLN A 1061 -44.15 -36.83 -11.10
CA GLN A 1061 -45.43 -36.91 -10.39
C GLN A 1061 -46.30 -35.65 -10.59
N LEU A 1062 -45.70 -34.46 -10.70
CA LEU A 1062 -46.44 -33.23 -11.04
C LEU A 1062 -47.06 -33.30 -12.44
N LEU A 1063 -46.34 -33.85 -13.41
CA LEU A 1063 -46.85 -34.08 -14.77
C LEU A 1063 -47.99 -35.12 -14.83
N SER A 1064 -48.12 -35.98 -13.80
CA SER A 1064 -49.17 -37.02 -13.74
C SER A 1064 -50.53 -36.55 -13.21
N GLN A 1065 -50.67 -35.31 -12.74
CA GLN A 1065 -51.95 -34.77 -12.24
C GLN A 1065 -52.76 -33.97 -13.28
N THR A 1066 -52.27 -33.84 -14.51
CA THR A 1066 -52.96 -33.16 -15.61
C THR A 1066 -54.32 -33.79 -15.97
N ASP A 1067 -54.52 -35.09 -15.70
CA ASP A 1067 -55.78 -35.81 -15.93
C ASP A 1067 -56.88 -35.60 -14.88
N LYS A 1068 -56.68 -34.74 -13.85
CA LYS A 1068 -57.70 -34.48 -12.80
C LYS A 1068 -57.98 -33.00 -12.52
N GLY A 1069 -57.94 -32.16 -13.56
CA GLY A 1069 -58.66 -30.88 -13.55
C GLY A 1069 -57.99 -29.73 -12.80
N ALA A 1070 -56.66 -29.66 -12.83
CA ALA A 1070 -55.98 -28.37 -12.61
C ALA A 1070 -56.36 -27.39 -13.74
N VAL A 1071 -56.57 -26.12 -13.40
CA VAL A 1071 -57.13 -25.12 -14.32
C VAL A 1071 -56.34 -23.81 -14.24
N ILE A 1072 -55.55 -23.55 -15.30
CA ILE A 1072 -54.78 -22.32 -15.47
C ILE A 1072 -55.75 -21.18 -15.79
N LYS A 1073 -55.55 -20.01 -15.17
CA LYS A 1073 -56.36 -18.81 -15.41
C LYS A 1073 -55.52 -17.60 -15.80
N ASP A 1074 -56.07 -16.77 -16.67
CA ASP A 1074 -55.52 -15.44 -16.95
C ASP A 1074 -55.75 -14.47 -15.77
N CYS A 1075 -55.12 -13.29 -15.82
CA CYS A 1075 -55.28 -12.22 -14.84
C CYS A 1075 -56.70 -11.60 -14.77
N LYS A 1076 -57.69 -12.20 -15.45
CA LYS A 1076 -59.13 -11.87 -15.41
C LYS A 1076 -59.99 -13.06 -14.97
N GLY A 1077 -59.39 -14.20 -14.62
CA GLY A 1077 -60.06 -15.40 -14.10
C GLY A 1077 -60.57 -16.39 -15.15
N ASN A 1078 -60.25 -16.21 -16.44
CA ASN A 1078 -60.70 -17.09 -17.54
C ASN A 1078 -59.75 -18.28 -17.73
N LEU A 1079 -60.30 -19.44 -18.09
CA LEU A 1079 -59.53 -20.67 -18.31
C LEU A 1079 -58.65 -20.59 -19.57
N VAL A 1080 -57.37 -20.94 -19.44
CA VAL A 1080 -56.36 -20.97 -20.52
C VAL A 1080 -55.91 -22.41 -20.77
N ALA A 1081 -55.77 -22.80 -22.03
CA ALA A 1081 -55.27 -24.13 -22.42
C ALA A 1081 -53.72 -24.19 -22.31
N ALA A 1082 -53.19 -25.34 -21.89
CA ALA A 1082 -51.77 -25.51 -21.52
C ALA A 1082 -50.77 -25.32 -22.68
N ASP A 1083 -51.27 -25.28 -23.92
CA ASP A 1083 -50.53 -25.21 -25.18
C ASP A 1083 -50.45 -23.79 -25.79
N LYS A 1084 -50.92 -22.74 -25.09
CA LYS A 1084 -50.73 -21.33 -25.47
C LYS A 1084 -50.54 -20.41 -24.27
N LEU A 1085 -49.29 -20.04 -23.97
CA LEU A 1085 -48.92 -19.09 -22.90
C LEU A 1085 -48.22 -17.84 -23.47
N PRO A 1086 -48.90 -16.68 -23.54
CA PRO A 1086 -48.28 -15.41 -23.92
C PRO A 1086 -48.13 -14.46 -22.71
N GLY A 1087 -46.89 -14.07 -22.41
CA GLY A 1087 -46.57 -12.92 -21.53
C GLY A 1087 -46.77 -13.14 -20.02
N THR A 1088 -46.15 -12.25 -19.24
CA THR A 1088 -46.07 -12.32 -17.77
C THR A 1088 -47.39 -12.00 -17.06
N GLY A 1089 -47.57 -12.58 -15.86
CA GLY A 1089 -48.68 -12.24 -14.94
C GLY A 1089 -49.79 -13.29 -14.81
N MET A 1090 -49.44 -14.58 -14.66
CA MET A 1090 -50.41 -15.65 -14.41
C MET A 1090 -50.26 -16.25 -13.00
N THR A 1091 -51.38 -16.67 -12.41
CA THR A 1091 -51.43 -17.43 -11.17
C THR A 1091 -51.90 -18.87 -11.42
N LEU A 1092 -51.14 -19.83 -10.88
CA LEU A 1092 -51.51 -21.25 -10.89
C LEU A 1092 -52.26 -21.57 -9.60
N THR A 1093 -53.54 -21.94 -9.70
CA THR A 1093 -54.32 -22.47 -8.57
C THR A 1093 -54.30 -23.99 -8.59
N LEU A 1094 -53.71 -24.62 -7.57
CA LEU A 1094 -53.76 -26.08 -7.42
C LEU A 1094 -55.08 -26.54 -6.78
N SER A 1095 -55.35 -27.84 -6.81
CA SER A 1095 -56.60 -28.45 -6.31
C SER A 1095 -56.79 -28.35 -4.78
N ASP A 1096 -55.80 -27.85 -4.04
CA ASP A 1096 -55.89 -27.49 -2.62
C ASP A 1096 -56.30 -26.02 -2.38
N GLY A 1097 -56.44 -25.22 -3.44
CA GLY A 1097 -56.90 -23.83 -3.39
C GLY A 1097 -55.81 -22.78 -3.17
N LYS A 1098 -54.52 -23.14 -3.20
CA LYS A 1098 -53.41 -22.18 -3.13
C LYS A 1098 -53.05 -21.61 -4.50
N GLU A 1099 -52.79 -20.31 -4.55
CA GLU A 1099 -52.36 -19.59 -5.75
C GLU A 1099 -50.85 -19.35 -5.72
N TYR A 1100 -50.20 -19.61 -6.86
CA TYR A 1100 -48.77 -19.39 -7.07
C TYR A 1100 -48.55 -18.45 -8.25
N THR A 1101 -47.90 -17.30 -8.02
CA THR A 1101 -47.56 -16.34 -9.07
C THR A 1101 -46.36 -16.85 -9.87
N ILE A 1102 -46.49 -16.95 -11.19
CA ILE A 1102 -45.39 -17.32 -12.08
C ILE A 1102 -44.82 -16.04 -12.71
N VAL A 1103 -43.56 -15.74 -12.39
CA VAL A 1103 -42.77 -14.69 -13.05
C VAL A 1103 -41.75 -15.37 -13.96
N VAL A 1104 -41.81 -15.05 -15.25
CA VAL A 1104 -40.84 -15.48 -16.25
C VAL A 1104 -40.05 -14.26 -16.66
N PHE A 1105 -38.72 -14.30 -16.51
CA PHE A 1105 -37.81 -13.33 -17.10
C PHE A 1105 -37.11 -13.97 -18.29
N GLY A 1106 -37.09 -13.25 -19.41
CA GLY A 1106 -36.51 -13.69 -20.67
C GLY A 1106 -37.19 -12.97 -21.83
N ASP A 1107 -36.42 -12.16 -22.57
CA ASP A 1107 -36.90 -11.57 -23.82
C ASP A 1107 -36.96 -12.63 -24.93
N VAL A 1108 -37.92 -12.46 -25.83
CA VAL A 1108 -38.22 -13.38 -26.92
C VAL A 1108 -37.77 -12.78 -28.25
N GLU A 1109 -36.69 -13.31 -28.82
CA GLU A 1109 -36.40 -13.15 -30.26
C GLU A 1109 -36.86 -14.39 -31.04
N GLY A 1110 -37.49 -14.19 -32.20
CA GLY A 1110 -37.66 -15.20 -33.25
C GLY A 1110 -38.49 -16.46 -32.91
N ASP A 1111 -39.77 -16.46 -33.29
CA ASP A 1111 -40.59 -17.66 -33.56
C ASP A 1111 -40.58 -18.86 -32.56
N GLY A 1112 -40.33 -18.57 -31.28
CA GLY A 1112 -41.22 -18.99 -30.19
C GLY A 1112 -41.47 -20.50 -30.01
N ASN A 1113 -40.41 -21.30 -29.84
CA ASN A 1113 -40.50 -22.62 -29.20
C ASN A 1113 -39.29 -22.85 -28.28
N ILE A 1114 -39.52 -22.90 -26.97
CA ILE A 1114 -38.53 -23.37 -25.98
C ILE A 1114 -38.56 -24.90 -25.97
N THR A 1115 -37.40 -25.56 -25.98
CA THR A 1115 -37.34 -27.03 -25.93
C THR A 1115 -37.18 -27.51 -24.48
N ALA A 1116 -37.61 -28.76 -24.21
CA ALA A 1116 -37.65 -29.29 -22.84
C ALA A 1116 -36.28 -29.49 -22.16
N SER A 1117 -35.17 -29.26 -22.88
CA SER A 1117 -33.82 -29.17 -22.30
C SER A 1117 -33.56 -27.86 -21.57
N ASP A 1118 -34.16 -26.76 -22.03
CA ASP A 1118 -33.73 -25.40 -21.66
C ASP A 1118 -34.36 -24.95 -20.32
N ALA A 1119 -35.50 -25.54 -19.97
CA ALA A 1119 -36.24 -25.25 -18.74
C ALA A 1119 -35.62 -25.88 -17.46
N ARG A 1120 -34.45 -26.52 -17.53
CA ARG A 1120 -33.84 -27.24 -16.39
C ARG A 1120 -32.84 -26.45 -15.55
N LEU A 1121 -32.46 -25.23 -15.95
CA LEU A 1121 -31.43 -24.45 -15.25
C LEU A 1121 -32.00 -23.33 -14.34
N ALA A 1122 -33.27 -22.98 -14.47
CA ALA A 1122 -33.88 -21.79 -13.82
C ALA A 1122 -34.59 -22.08 -12.49
N LEU A 1123 -34.06 -22.99 -11.64
CA LEU A 1123 -34.73 -23.38 -10.39
C LEU A 1123 -33.78 -23.68 -9.21
N ARG A 1124 -32.77 -22.83 -9.03
CA ARG A 1124 -31.95 -22.72 -7.81
C ARG A 1124 -31.45 -21.28 -7.58
N ALA A 1125 -32.30 -20.43 -6.98
CA ALA A 1125 -31.89 -19.22 -6.25
C ALA A 1125 -33.13 -18.54 -5.65
N SER A 1126 -33.43 -18.80 -4.36
CA SER A 1126 -34.25 -17.95 -3.46
C SER A 1126 -34.64 -18.70 -2.18
N VAL A 1127 -33.73 -18.74 -1.21
CA VAL A 1127 -34.09 -18.98 0.21
C VAL A 1127 -33.32 -17.97 1.03
N GLY A 1128 -34.02 -17.11 1.78
CA GLY A 1128 -33.40 -16.15 2.70
C GLY A 1128 -33.58 -14.67 2.37
N LEU A 1129 -34.84 -14.21 2.24
CA LEU A 1129 -35.19 -12.85 2.68
C LEU A 1129 -36.57 -12.90 3.36
N GLU A 1130 -36.63 -12.33 4.56
CA GLU A 1130 -37.87 -12.23 5.35
C GLU A 1130 -38.78 -11.13 4.78
N SER A 1131 -40.09 -11.36 4.88
CA SER A 1131 -41.12 -10.44 4.42
C SER A 1131 -41.21 -9.18 5.29
N TYR A 1132 -41.36 -8.00 4.69
CA TYR A 1132 -41.98 -6.87 5.38
C TYR A 1132 -43.00 -6.09 4.51
N ASN A 1133 -44.24 -6.14 5.00
CA ASN A 1133 -45.41 -5.28 4.79
C ASN A 1133 -45.92 -4.91 3.39
N GLU A 1134 -47.10 -5.46 3.10
CA GLU A 1134 -48.13 -4.86 2.26
C GLU A 1134 -48.65 -3.54 2.88
N ASP A 1135 -48.80 -2.47 2.10
CA ASP A 1135 -49.95 -1.56 2.21
C ASP A 1135 -50.08 -0.61 1.00
N SER A 1136 -50.77 -1.06 -0.06
CA SER A 1136 -51.76 -0.28 -0.83
C SER A 1136 -52.07 -0.92 -2.19
N CYS A 1137 -53.11 -1.75 -2.26
CA CYS A 1137 -53.76 -2.05 -3.53
C CYS A 1137 -54.66 -0.88 -3.94
N TYR A 1138 -54.53 -0.34 -5.17
CA TYR A 1138 -55.71 -0.06 -6.01
C TYR A 1138 -55.38 0.13 -7.50
N TYR A 1139 -56.08 -0.62 -8.33
CA TYR A 1139 -56.08 -0.51 -9.80
C TYR A 1139 -56.57 0.86 -10.31
N LYS A 1140 -56.03 1.30 -11.46
CA LYS A 1140 -56.86 1.50 -12.67
C LYS A 1140 -56.05 1.66 -13.96
N ALA A 1141 -56.36 0.83 -14.94
CA ALA A 1141 -56.04 1.08 -16.35
C ALA A 1141 -57.02 2.11 -16.95
N ALA A 1142 -56.54 2.91 -17.90
CA ALA A 1142 -57.38 3.71 -18.80
C ALA A 1142 -56.75 3.75 -20.19
N ASN A 1143 -57.53 3.36 -21.21
CA ASN A 1143 -57.15 3.50 -22.61
C ASN A 1143 -57.04 4.98 -23.00
N ILE A 1144 -56.02 5.33 -23.78
CA ILE A 1144 -56.11 6.44 -24.74
C ILE A 1144 -55.59 5.95 -26.09
N GLU A 1145 -56.53 5.57 -26.96
CA GLU A 1145 -56.31 5.68 -28.41
C GLU A 1145 -56.56 7.14 -28.80
N SER A 1146 -55.54 7.88 -29.22
CA SER A 1146 -55.74 9.01 -30.11
C SER A 1146 -54.49 9.30 -30.93
N LYS A 1147 -54.67 9.31 -32.25
CA LYS A 1147 -53.72 9.90 -33.20
C LYS A 1147 -53.51 11.37 -32.81
N ASP A 1148 -52.27 11.78 -32.58
CA ASP A 1148 -51.57 12.71 -33.47
C ASP A 1148 -50.13 12.94 -32.98
N LYS A 1149 -49.29 13.50 -33.85
CA LYS A 1149 -47.85 13.66 -33.65
C LYS A 1149 -47.53 14.55 -32.44
N LEU A 1150 -46.69 14.06 -31.53
CA LEU A 1150 -45.82 14.87 -30.70
C LEU A 1150 -44.38 14.38 -30.87
N SER A 1151 -43.46 15.32 -31.04
CA SER A 1151 -42.05 15.09 -31.39
C SER A 1151 -41.20 14.76 -30.18
N ALA A 1152 -40.10 14.04 -30.40
CA ALA A 1152 -39.05 13.86 -29.41
C ALA A 1152 -38.34 15.20 -29.12
N SER A 1153 -38.58 15.79 -27.95
CA SER A 1153 -37.75 16.88 -27.40
C SER A 1153 -37.79 17.01 -25.87
N ASP A 1154 -38.83 16.56 -25.16
CA ASP A 1154 -38.98 16.84 -23.72
C ASP A 1154 -39.47 15.63 -22.90
N ALA A 1155 -38.55 14.72 -22.56
CA ALA A 1155 -38.79 13.62 -21.62
C ALA A 1155 -37.55 13.33 -20.75
N ARG A 1156 -37.11 14.30 -19.94
CA ARG A 1156 -36.14 14.10 -18.86
C ARG A 1156 -36.86 13.80 -17.53
N LEU A 1157 -36.14 13.09 -16.65
CA LEU A 1157 -36.29 13.05 -15.18
C LEU A 1157 -37.09 11.89 -14.53
N ILE A 1158 -36.52 10.68 -14.62
CA ILE A 1158 -36.59 9.57 -13.65
C ILE A 1158 -35.19 8.88 -13.73
N LEU A 1159 -34.43 8.50 -12.69
CA LEU A 1159 -34.60 8.48 -11.21
C LEU A 1159 -33.24 8.83 -10.53
N ARG A 1160 -33.25 9.25 -9.25
CA ARG A 1160 -32.13 9.17 -8.29
C ARG A 1160 -32.72 9.08 -6.87
N ALA A 1161 -32.37 8.04 -6.10
CA ALA A 1161 -32.19 8.05 -4.62
C ALA A 1161 -32.26 6.63 -4.02
N SER A 1162 -31.13 6.10 -3.55
CA SER A 1162 -31.08 5.14 -2.43
C SER A 1162 -29.65 4.93 -1.89
N VAL A 1163 -29.03 6.00 -1.39
CA VAL A 1163 -28.03 5.94 -0.32
C VAL A 1163 -28.33 7.10 0.63
N GLY A 1164 -28.64 6.79 1.90
CA GLY A 1164 -28.43 7.72 3.01
C GLY A 1164 -27.09 7.37 3.67
N LEU A 1165 -26.43 8.24 4.43
CA LEU A 1165 -26.96 9.35 5.21
C LEU A 1165 -25.90 10.45 5.41
N GLU A 1166 -26.28 11.72 5.23
CA GLU A 1166 -25.78 12.83 6.05
C GLU A 1166 -26.99 13.75 6.35
N ASP A 1167 -27.17 14.21 7.60
CA ASP A 1167 -28.31 15.04 8.04
C ASP A 1167 -27.92 16.54 8.06
N PRO A 1168 -28.35 17.36 7.08
CA PRO A 1168 -28.07 18.78 7.07
C PRO A 1168 -29.10 19.55 7.91
N LYS A 1169 -28.82 19.68 9.21
CA LYS A 1169 -29.55 20.64 10.04
C LYS A 1169 -29.02 22.07 9.88
N GLN A 1170 -29.95 22.94 9.50
CA GLN A 1170 -29.94 24.40 9.61
C GLN A 1170 -29.16 25.20 8.55
N TRP A 1171 -29.85 25.45 7.44
CA TRP A 1171 -29.93 26.81 6.91
C TRP A 1171 -31.25 27.47 7.35
N LEU A 1172 -31.23 28.10 8.53
CA LEU A 1172 -32.17 29.17 8.89
C LEU A 1172 -31.70 29.97 10.12
N LYS A 1173 -30.45 30.44 10.06
CA LYS A 1173 -29.99 31.61 10.82
C LYS A 1173 -28.75 32.24 10.18
#